data_AF-A0A2T9YP90-F1
#
_entry.id   AF-A0A2T9YP90-F1
#
_cell.length_a   1.000
_cell.length_b   1.000
_cell.length_c   1.000
_cell.angle_alpha   90.00
_cell.angle_beta   90.00
_cell.angle_gamma   90.00
#
_symmetry.space_group_name_H-M   'P 1'
#
loop_
_entity.id
_entity.type
_entity.pdbx_description
1 polymer ?
#
loop_
_entity_poly.entity_id
_entity_poly.type
_entity_poly.pdbx_seq_one_letter_code
_entity_poly.pdbx_strand_id
1 'polypeptide(L)'
;MANVATPAFHSTENHSNDNYFISSAQNIDIDYIEQKMPNLQQPQPVVKPPLELSATSKQDNETILKELKRVFLLTRQYMRTGFNKNEILAKCPSCSKGKAIKTAYTATINTDTMEYSCSNCFDKGSIDKYTYLAKTKLSPKIESQKQDLIYFKNLEKLEVDQVGTANIIKKTIDMLHQNKKMLQSLTGNGKNQLGLTLDTLNKYHVGLVNMDSIDQDHIIIPESPIPTLPKSNNSSNLRQFKSNTTILVKANDYKSSDPVVINNQVTQKNNDKLSQMIHKPSNQSTTPYYSLPETILKMSIDEIIQNNSDMKNIQFAYTALKLYSKDHQHVKTINFDKFTQSPGLFGFHTIPLDSNQLIITSDGLDAMAAYQLTGVHAISLPTDFQLPAAYIGALERFEQIYIWLEDSYLGRDSAESIAKKLGIDKCLVIHNTELSPAKFMKPIQLCTNDTYISEDILNSAKPILHDKIMSFESLASSVKHELMNPDFVKGVQLKSLPEYNKILKGLRPGELTIFSGTTGVGKTTVISNLSLDYCKSRVSTLWGSFEIPNVRLASRLLTQFSGQQLTNNSDAIELYSQKFSELPMYFLKFRGSTSPLTVLETMRHAIYAYDVKHIIIDNLQFMMSMQHLAPDSNGNKFEAQDAAISSFRTFATEQNVHVTVVVHTRKEQPGIKLDLNSIFGSSKVTQEADNVIMLKKDSKGAGSVRYLEVLKNRFDGTLGKAYFKFDPKSYLIKPADPPKSTSKVDIVKMRSIPKHFPIDYPNMTPEQLRKAKVL
;
A
#
# COMPACT_ATOMS: atom_id res chain seq x y z
N MET A 1 6.22 36.75 -58.68
CA MET A 1 6.64 36.34 -60.04
C MET A 1 6.66 34.82 -60.10
N ALA A 2 6.46 34.22 -61.30
CA ALA A 2 6.67 32.78 -61.65
C ALA A 2 6.35 31.71 -60.55
N ASN A 3 5.26 30.93 -60.54
CA ASN A 3 4.45 30.29 -61.60
C ASN A 3 5.14 29.11 -62.33
N VAL A 4 4.39 28.01 -62.57
CA VAL A 4 4.68 26.82 -63.43
C VAL A 4 5.67 25.76 -62.87
N ALA A 5 5.41 24.43 -62.84
CA ALA A 5 4.17 23.65 -63.13
C ALA A 5 4.15 22.20 -62.56
N THR A 6 2.96 21.59 -62.69
CA THR A 6 2.49 20.18 -62.56
C THR A 6 3.06 19.20 -63.63
N PRO A 7 2.69 17.89 -63.75
CA PRO A 7 1.66 17.04 -63.08
C PRO A 7 2.27 15.72 -62.49
N ALA A 8 1.70 14.49 -62.39
CA ALA A 8 0.43 13.79 -62.76
C ALA A 8 0.29 12.45 -61.94
N PHE A 9 -0.77 11.61 -62.01
CA PHE A 9 -2.25 11.82 -61.98
C PHE A 9 -3.02 10.45 -62.00
N HIS A 10 -3.63 10.00 -60.89
CA HIS A 10 -4.69 8.95 -60.79
C HIS A 10 -5.25 8.98 -59.33
N SER A 11 -6.51 9.32 -59.00
CA SER A 11 -7.83 8.68 -59.26
C SER A 11 -8.02 7.32 -58.55
N THR A 12 -9.02 7.05 -57.70
CA THR A 12 -10.13 7.84 -57.08
C THR A 12 -10.64 7.04 -55.81
N GLU A 13 -11.75 7.24 -55.06
CA GLU A 13 -12.98 8.07 -55.16
C GLU A 13 -13.72 8.31 -53.79
N ASN A 14 -14.90 8.95 -53.89
CA ASN A 14 -16.11 9.05 -53.03
C ASN A 14 -16.48 7.85 -52.11
N HIS A 15 -17.33 7.89 -51.06
CA HIS A 15 -18.19 8.88 -50.33
C HIS A 15 -18.79 8.17 -49.06
N SER A 16 -19.49 8.75 -48.06
CA SER A 16 -19.68 10.14 -47.56
C SER A 16 -20.39 10.17 -46.18
N ASN A 17 -20.15 11.27 -45.43
CA ASN A 17 -21.00 12.07 -44.51
C ASN A 17 -22.56 11.97 -44.69
N ASP A 18 -23.46 12.33 -43.74
CA ASP A 18 -23.36 12.83 -42.34
C ASP A 18 -24.72 12.95 -41.56
N ASN A 19 -24.66 12.89 -40.21
CA ASN A 19 -25.33 13.74 -39.18
C ASN A 19 -26.87 13.90 -38.85
N TYR A 20 -27.08 14.34 -37.59
CA TYR A 20 -28.06 15.30 -36.98
C TYR A 20 -29.58 14.99 -36.71
N PHE A 21 -29.87 14.61 -35.45
CA PHE A 21 -30.74 15.30 -34.43
C PHE A 21 -32.31 15.28 -34.38
N ILE A 22 -32.81 15.45 -33.13
CA ILE A 22 -34.08 16.05 -32.62
C ILE A 22 -35.37 15.20 -32.36
N SER A 23 -35.58 14.94 -31.05
CA SER A 23 -36.77 15.04 -30.15
C SER A 23 -38.18 14.42 -30.37
N SER A 24 -38.76 14.07 -29.20
CA SER A 24 -40.13 14.37 -28.70
C SER A 24 -41.38 13.55 -29.11
N ALA A 25 -41.74 12.63 -28.19
CA ALA A 25 -42.97 12.67 -27.36
C ALA A 25 -44.27 11.91 -27.76
N GLN A 26 -45.07 11.69 -26.69
CA GLN A 26 -46.48 11.25 -26.58
C GLN A 26 -46.80 9.74 -26.52
N ASN A 27 -47.80 9.44 -25.67
CA ASN A 27 -48.38 8.12 -25.42
C ASN A 27 -49.61 7.92 -26.33
N ILE A 28 -49.86 6.68 -26.75
CA ILE A 28 -51.22 6.13 -26.97
C ILE A 28 -51.24 4.74 -26.33
N ASP A 29 -52.41 4.30 -25.89
CA ASP A 29 -52.68 3.09 -25.10
C ASP A 29 -53.93 2.36 -25.65
N ILE A 30 -54.19 1.15 -25.15
CA ILE A 30 -55.42 0.35 -25.30
C ILE A 30 -55.65 -0.38 -26.64
N ASP A 31 -55.79 -1.71 -26.49
CA ASP A 31 -56.66 -2.66 -27.21
C ASP A 31 -57.38 -2.18 -28.49
N TYR A 32 -56.80 -2.46 -29.66
CA TYR A 32 -57.60 -2.81 -30.84
C TYR A 32 -56.84 -3.76 -31.79
N ILE A 33 -57.60 -4.57 -32.52
CA ILE A 33 -57.15 -5.67 -33.42
C ILE A 33 -56.80 -6.99 -32.68
N GLU A 34 -57.83 -7.54 -32.03
CA GLU A 34 -58.09 -8.98 -32.22
C GLU A 34 -58.58 -9.25 -33.67
N GLN A 35 -58.73 -10.53 -34.02
CA GLN A 35 -59.38 -11.05 -35.24
C GLN A 35 -58.63 -10.87 -36.57
N LYS A 36 -57.74 -11.82 -36.90
CA LYS A 36 -58.05 -12.88 -37.89
C LYS A 36 -56.94 -13.93 -38.11
N MET A 37 -57.38 -15.09 -38.60
CA MET A 37 -56.62 -16.27 -39.07
C MET A 37 -55.99 -17.19 -38.00
N PRO A 38 -55.88 -18.52 -38.25
CA PRO A 38 -56.21 -19.49 -37.20
C PRO A 38 -55.24 -20.67 -36.99
N ASN A 39 -55.46 -21.38 -35.87
CA ASN A 39 -55.22 -22.81 -35.63
C ASN A 39 -53.95 -23.49 -36.19
N LEU A 40 -52.95 -23.64 -35.32
CA LEU A 40 -52.04 -24.79 -35.34
C LEU A 40 -51.77 -25.24 -33.89
N GLN A 41 -52.38 -26.37 -33.49
CA GLN A 41 -52.19 -26.94 -32.16
C GLN A 41 -50.83 -27.64 -32.05
N GLN A 42 -50.10 -27.39 -30.96
CA GLN A 42 -48.96 -28.22 -30.54
C GLN A 42 -49.35 -29.04 -29.30
N PRO A 43 -48.90 -30.31 -29.18
CA PRO A 43 -49.33 -31.19 -28.11
C PRO A 43 -48.72 -30.83 -26.75
N GLN A 44 -49.48 -31.01 -25.67
CA GLN A 44 -48.96 -30.83 -24.32
C GLN A 44 -48.11 -32.03 -23.87
N PRO A 45 -47.00 -31.82 -23.14
CA PRO A 45 -46.27 -32.89 -22.48
C PRO A 45 -47.08 -33.42 -21.28
N VAL A 46 -47.21 -34.75 -21.19
CA VAL A 46 -47.98 -35.41 -20.13
C VAL A 46 -47.28 -35.25 -18.77
N VAL A 47 -48.00 -34.70 -17.79
CA VAL A 47 -47.58 -34.70 -16.38
C VAL A 47 -47.63 -36.13 -15.84
N LYS A 48 -46.49 -36.65 -15.39
CA LYS A 48 -46.45 -37.82 -14.51
C LYS A 48 -46.55 -37.37 -13.04
N PRO A 49 -47.24 -38.12 -12.17
CA PRO A 49 -47.28 -37.82 -10.74
C PRO A 49 -45.88 -37.99 -10.10
N PRO A 50 -45.64 -37.42 -8.91
CA PRO A 50 -44.41 -37.66 -8.16
C PRO A 50 -44.25 -39.15 -7.84
N LEU A 51 -43.02 -39.66 -7.89
CA LEU A 51 -42.71 -40.90 -7.16
C LEU A 51 -42.64 -40.59 -5.66
N GLU A 52 -43.27 -41.43 -4.86
CA GLU A 52 -43.15 -41.39 -3.41
C GLU A 52 -41.72 -41.76 -3.01
N LEU A 53 -41.01 -40.83 -2.36
CA LEU A 53 -39.67 -41.08 -1.83
C LEU A 53 -39.78 -41.90 -0.54
N SER A 54 -39.69 -43.23 -0.69
CA SER A 54 -39.46 -44.16 0.42
C SER A 54 -38.21 -43.76 1.20
N ALA A 55 -38.25 -43.87 2.53
CA ALA A 55 -37.20 -43.40 3.43
C ALA A 55 -35.77 -43.77 2.99
N THR A 56 -34.95 -42.75 2.75
CA THR A 56 -33.53 -42.90 2.39
C THR A 56 -32.73 -43.52 3.53
N SER A 57 -31.73 -44.31 3.17
CA SER A 57 -30.90 -45.04 4.13
C SER A 57 -29.82 -44.13 4.75
N LYS A 58 -29.23 -44.57 5.86
CA LYS A 58 -28.05 -43.88 6.43
C LYS A 58 -26.84 -43.84 5.47
N GLN A 59 -26.74 -44.77 4.51
CA GLN A 59 -25.67 -44.76 3.50
C GLN A 59 -25.86 -43.65 2.45
N ASP A 60 -27.10 -43.30 2.12
CA ASP A 60 -27.40 -42.24 1.17
C ASP A 60 -26.98 -40.87 1.73
N ASN A 61 -27.35 -40.58 2.99
CA ASN A 61 -26.99 -39.33 3.65
C ASN A 61 -25.47 -39.17 3.83
N GLU A 62 -24.72 -40.24 4.14
CA GLU A 62 -23.26 -40.18 4.20
C GLU A 62 -22.63 -39.91 2.81
N THR A 63 -23.26 -40.40 1.74
CA THR A 63 -22.82 -40.18 0.36
C THR A 63 -23.10 -38.73 -0.08
N ILE A 64 -24.27 -38.18 0.25
CA ILE A 64 -24.63 -36.78 -0.02
C ILE A 64 -23.70 -35.81 0.75
N LEU A 65 -23.36 -36.12 2.01
CA LEU A 65 -22.40 -35.33 2.79
C LEU A 65 -20.97 -35.36 2.19
N LYS A 66 -20.58 -36.47 1.54
CA LYS A 66 -19.30 -36.55 0.80
C LYS A 66 -19.34 -35.72 -0.49
N GLU A 67 -20.42 -35.77 -1.27
CA GLU A 67 -20.58 -34.87 -2.44
C GLU A 67 -20.62 -33.40 -2.03
N LEU A 68 -21.28 -33.05 -0.92
CA LEU A 68 -21.28 -31.69 -0.39
C LEU A 68 -19.87 -31.20 -0.06
N LYS A 69 -19.07 -32.00 0.68
CA LYS A 69 -17.66 -31.67 0.94
C LYS A 69 -16.87 -31.42 -0.36
N ARG A 70 -17.08 -32.24 -1.41
CA ARG A 70 -16.46 -32.03 -2.74
C ARG A 70 -16.92 -30.74 -3.41
N VAL A 71 -18.22 -30.43 -3.38
CA VAL A 71 -18.80 -29.17 -3.91
C VAL A 71 -18.16 -27.96 -3.24
N PHE A 72 -18.07 -27.96 -1.91
CA PHE A 72 -17.53 -26.82 -1.17
C PHE A 72 -16.05 -26.59 -1.49
N LEU A 73 -15.23 -27.65 -1.53
CA LEU A 73 -13.81 -27.55 -1.90
C LEU A 73 -13.62 -27.04 -3.35
N LEU A 74 -14.34 -27.60 -4.35
CA LEU A 74 -14.30 -27.13 -5.75
C LEU A 74 -14.70 -25.65 -5.90
N THR A 75 -15.58 -25.17 -5.05
CA THR A 75 -16.12 -23.80 -5.09
C THR A 75 -15.42 -22.85 -4.09
N ARG A 76 -14.32 -23.31 -3.46
CA ARG A 76 -13.54 -22.57 -2.45
C ARG A 76 -14.44 -21.97 -1.35
N GLN A 77 -15.38 -22.78 -0.89
CA GLN A 77 -16.28 -22.55 0.23
C GLN A 77 -15.90 -23.46 1.41
N TYR A 78 -16.20 -23.03 2.63
CA TYR A 78 -16.06 -23.87 3.82
C TYR A 78 -17.38 -23.93 4.57
N MET A 79 -17.70 -25.09 5.12
CA MET A 79 -18.91 -25.26 5.92
C MET A 79 -18.72 -24.58 7.27
N ARG A 80 -19.61 -23.66 7.65
CA ARG A 80 -19.75 -23.22 9.05
C ARG A 80 -20.96 -23.92 9.65
N THR A 81 -20.93 -24.26 10.93
CA THR A 81 -22.12 -24.76 11.64
C THR A 81 -23.20 -23.69 11.69
N GLY A 82 -24.46 -24.07 11.45
CA GLY A 82 -25.61 -23.19 11.65
C GLY A 82 -25.95 -22.99 13.13
N PHE A 83 -27.07 -22.32 13.37
CA PHE A 83 -27.60 -22.16 14.74
C PHE A 83 -28.17 -23.49 15.26
N ASN A 84 -28.76 -24.29 14.38
CA ASN A 84 -29.19 -25.65 14.71
C ASN A 84 -28.10 -26.68 14.37
N LYS A 85 -28.03 -27.76 15.15
CA LYS A 85 -27.04 -28.84 15.00
C LYS A 85 -27.02 -29.49 13.61
N ASN A 86 -28.17 -29.45 12.92
CA ASN A 86 -28.41 -30.10 11.64
C ASN A 86 -28.47 -29.06 10.49
N GLU A 87 -27.85 -27.90 10.69
CA GLU A 87 -27.71 -26.83 9.71
C GLU A 87 -26.23 -26.57 9.36
N ILE A 88 -25.98 -26.35 8.08
CA ILE A 88 -24.69 -25.95 7.52
C ILE A 88 -24.86 -24.60 6.82
N LEU A 89 -24.05 -23.63 7.19
CA LEU A 89 -23.99 -22.33 6.52
C LEU A 89 -22.95 -22.38 5.39
N ALA A 90 -23.38 -21.93 4.20
CA ALA A 90 -22.61 -21.86 2.97
C ALA A 90 -22.79 -20.50 2.25
N LYS A 91 -22.00 -20.23 1.20
CA LYS A 91 -22.15 -19.04 0.35
C LYS A 91 -23.23 -19.33 -0.69
N CYS A 92 -24.16 -18.39 -0.92
CA CYS A 92 -25.29 -18.65 -1.81
C CYS A 92 -24.90 -18.50 -3.30
N PRO A 93 -25.05 -19.55 -4.16
CA PRO A 93 -24.68 -19.48 -5.58
C PRO A 93 -25.58 -18.54 -6.40
N SER A 94 -26.77 -18.21 -5.90
CA SER A 94 -27.67 -17.23 -6.52
C SER A 94 -27.34 -15.78 -6.13
N CYS A 95 -26.67 -15.54 -4.99
CA CYS A 95 -26.23 -14.20 -4.56
C CYS A 95 -25.00 -13.67 -5.31
N SER A 96 -24.10 -14.54 -5.75
CA SER A 96 -22.78 -14.17 -6.31
C SER A 96 -22.75 -14.09 -7.84
N LYS A 97 -23.91 -14.05 -8.52
CA LYS A 97 -24.02 -14.11 -9.99
C LYS A 97 -23.18 -13.02 -10.67
N GLY A 98 -22.04 -13.41 -11.25
CA GLY A 98 -21.17 -12.55 -12.06
C GLY A 98 -20.33 -11.52 -11.29
N LYS A 99 -20.17 -11.68 -9.96
CA LYS A 99 -19.33 -10.81 -9.12
C LYS A 99 -18.32 -11.66 -8.32
N ALA A 100 -17.34 -11.01 -7.69
CA ALA A 100 -16.47 -11.69 -6.73
C ALA A 100 -17.30 -12.38 -5.63
N ILE A 101 -16.84 -13.54 -5.17
CA ILE A 101 -17.56 -14.35 -4.18
C ILE A 101 -17.71 -13.54 -2.88
N LYS A 102 -18.96 -13.22 -2.49
CA LYS A 102 -19.21 -12.57 -1.20
C LYS A 102 -18.71 -13.47 -0.07
N THR A 103 -17.98 -12.89 0.87
CA THR A 103 -17.52 -13.56 2.11
C THR A 103 -18.70 -13.99 3.01
N ALA A 104 -19.84 -13.30 2.92
CA ALA A 104 -21.01 -13.54 3.74
C ALA A 104 -21.69 -14.90 3.48
N TYR A 105 -21.57 -15.79 4.46
CA TYR A 105 -22.35 -17.02 4.60
C TYR A 105 -23.84 -16.68 4.72
N THR A 106 -24.61 -17.11 3.72
CA THR A 106 -25.98 -16.61 3.47
C THR A 106 -26.96 -17.69 2.97
N ALA A 107 -26.46 -18.88 2.61
CA ALA A 107 -27.30 -20.06 2.41
C ALA A 107 -27.22 -20.95 3.65
N THR A 108 -28.37 -21.33 4.20
CA THR A 108 -28.49 -22.39 5.22
C THR A 108 -28.95 -23.67 4.53
N ILE A 109 -28.21 -24.74 4.72
CA ILE A 109 -28.48 -26.09 4.23
C ILE A 109 -28.85 -26.96 5.42
N ASN A 110 -30.01 -27.63 5.37
CA ASN A 110 -30.44 -28.57 6.40
C ASN A 110 -29.97 -29.99 6.02
N THR A 111 -29.28 -30.68 6.93
CA THR A 111 -28.69 -32.01 6.68
C THR A 111 -29.68 -33.17 6.77
N ASP A 112 -30.88 -32.92 7.30
CA ASP A 112 -31.91 -33.94 7.49
C ASP A 112 -32.92 -33.90 6.35
N THR A 113 -33.34 -32.70 5.93
CA THR A 113 -34.28 -32.49 4.81
C THR A 113 -33.60 -32.42 3.45
N MET A 114 -32.27 -32.23 3.40
CA MET A 114 -31.49 -32.02 2.18
C MET A 114 -31.99 -30.84 1.33
N GLU A 115 -32.45 -29.78 1.99
CA GLU A 115 -32.85 -28.52 1.37
C GLU A 115 -31.90 -27.37 1.72
N TYR A 116 -31.79 -26.38 0.84
CA TYR A 116 -31.15 -25.09 1.11
C TYR A 116 -32.16 -23.95 1.09
N SER A 117 -31.86 -22.88 1.83
CA SER A 117 -32.54 -21.60 1.74
C SER A 117 -31.57 -20.43 1.94
N CYS A 118 -31.79 -19.31 1.26
CA CYS A 118 -30.92 -18.14 1.34
C CYS A 118 -31.56 -16.97 2.11
N SER A 119 -30.89 -16.46 3.14
CA SER A 119 -31.34 -15.30 3.93
C SER A 119 -31.23 -13.96 3.20
N ASN A 120 -30.37 -13.86 2.17
CA ASN A 120 -30.10 -12.60 1.45
C ASN A 120 -30.82 -12.47 0.10
N CYS A 121 -31.17 -13.58 -0.58
CA CYS A 121 -31.90 -13.54 -1.86
C CYS A 121 -33.15 -14.44 -1.91
N PHE A 122 -33.50 -15.09 -0.80
CA PHE A 122 -34.71 -15.91 -0.64
C PHE A 122 -34.85 -17.12 -1.58
N ASP A 123 -33.84 -17.41 -2.41
CA ASP A 123 -33.74 -18.63 -3.21
C ASP A 123 -33.66 -19.88 -2.31
N LYS A 124 -34.41 -20.94 -2.68
CA LYS A 124 -34.53 -22.21 -1.95
C LYS A 124 -34.58 -23.42 -2.90
N GLY A 125 -34.37 -24.63 -2.39
CA GLY A 125 -34.65 -25.87 -3.10
C GLY A 125 -33.80 -27.05 -2.61
N SER A 126 -33.75 -28.14 -3.36
CA SER A 126 -32.99 -29.34 -3.00
C SER A 126 -31.47 -29.11 -3.02
N ILE A 127 -30.76 -30.01 -2.35
CA ILE A 127 -29.29 -30.02 -2.31
C ILE A 127 -28.65 -30.25 -3.68
N ASP A 128 -29.33 -30.92 -4.61
CA ASP A 128 -28.89 -31.10 -6.00
C ASP A 128 -28.94 -29.77 -6.77
N LYS A 129 -30.02 -28.99 -6.58
CA LYS A 129 -30.12 -27.63 -7.12
C LYS A 129 -28.99 -26.76 -6.55
N TYR A 130 -28.73 -26.83 -5.23
CA TYR A 130 -27.57 -26.12 -4.65
C TYR A 130 -26.26 -26.56 -5.30
N THR A 131 -26.02 -27.87 -5.39
CA THR A 131 -24.80 -28.50 -5.92
C THR A 131 -24.52 -28.11 -7.37
N TYR A 132 -25.53 -28.20 -8.23
CA TYR A 132 -25.45 -27.77 -9.63
C TYR A 132 -25.17 -26.27 -9.75
N LEU A 133 -25.88 -25.43 -8.98
CA LEU A 133 -25.70 -23.98 -9.00
C LEU A 133 -24.34 -23.55 -8.43
N ALA A 134 -23.81 -24.26 -7.43
CA ALA A 134 -22.48 -24.01 -6.88
C ALA A 134 -21.39 -24.38 -7.90
N LYS A 135 -21.41 -25.63 -8.40
CA LYS A 135 -20.47 -26.14 -9.42
C LYS A 135 -20.45 -25.27 -10.70
N THR A 136 -21.54 -24.57 -11.04
CA THR A 136 -21.64 -23.69 -12.23
C THR A 136 -21.46 -22.19 -11.98
N LYS A 137 -21.67 -21.66 -10.76
CA LYS A 137 -21.65 -20.20 -10.49
C LYS A 137 -20.66 -19.73 -9.42
N LEU A 138 -20.11 -20.64 -8.61
CA LEU A 138 -19.16 -20.30 -7.53
C LEU A 138 -17.74 -20.84 -7.78
N SER A 139 -17.58 -21.81 -8.68
CA SER A 139 -16.26 -22.29 -9.12
C SER A 139 -15.43 -21.12 -9.70
N PRO A 140 -14.12 -21.03 -9.40
CA PRO A 140 -13.28 -19.94 -9.89
C PRO A 140 -13.15 -19.97 -11.42
N LYS A 141 -12.87 -18.80 -12.03
CA LYS A 141 -12.71 -18.66 -13.48
C LYS A 141 -11.30 -19.07 -13.95
N ILE A 142 -11.24 -19.50 -15.20
CA ILE A 142 -10.08 -20.10 -15.92
C ILE A 142 -8.74 -19.34 -15.76
N GLU A 143 -8.75 -18.05 -15.42
CA GLU A 143 -7.52 -17.27 -15.22
C GLU A 143 -6.73 -17.66 -13.97
N SER A 144 -7.38 -18.02 -12.85
CA SER A 144 -6.66 -18.57 -11.69
C SER A 144 -6.12 -19.97 -11.98
N GLN A 145 -6.91 -20.79 -12.68
CA GLN A 145 -6.52 -22.13 -13.11
C GLN A 145 -5.24 -22.13 -13.96
N LYS A 146 -4.90 -21.04 -14.67
CA LYS A 146 -3.61 -20.95 -15.36
C LYS A 146 -2.40 -21.00 -14.42
N GLN A 147 -2.48 -20.40 -13.23
CA GLN A 147 -1.36 -20.44 -12.27
C GLN A 147 -1.27 -21.80 -11.60
N ASP A 148 -2.39 -22.37 -11.17
CA ASP A 148 -2.48 -23.74 -10.66
C ASP A 148 -1.93 -24.73 -11.70
N LEU A 149 -2.39 -24.68 -12.95
CA LEU A 149 -1.92 -25.55 -14.04
C LEU A 149 -0.43 -25.37 -14.34
N ILE A 150 0.15 -24.17 -14.25
CA ILE A 150 1.60 -23.98 -14.45
C ILE A 150 2.40 -24.67 -13.35
N TYR A 151 1.94 -24.60 -12.10
CA TYR A 151 2.57 -25.26 -10.96
C TYR A 151 2.49 -26.79 -11.08
N PHE A 152 1.31 -27.36 -11.30
CA PHE A 152 1.14 -28.82 -11.39
C PHE A 152 1.74 -29.42 -12.68
N LYS A 153 1.74 -28.69 -13.81
CA LYS A 153 2.42 -29.13 -15.05
C LYS A 153 3.95 -29.07 -14.99
N ASN A 154 4.51 -28.33 -14.04
CA ASN A 154 5.92 -28.45 -13.69
C ASN A 154 6.17 -29.67 -12.78
N LEU A 155 5.18 -30.08 -11.97
CA LEU A 155 5.26 -31.25 -11.09
C LEU A 155 5.12 -32.59 -11.83
N GLU A 156 4.38 -32.65 -12.95
CA GLU A 156 4.28 -33.83 -13.82
C GLU A 156 5.63 -34.33 -14.39
N LYS A 157 6.72 -33.55 -14.26
CA LYS A 157 8.05 -33.86 -14.81
C LYS A 157 9.02 -34.48 -13.80
N LEU A 158 8.58 -34.83 -12.59
CA LEU A 158 9.47 -35.32 -11.53
C LEU A 158 9.42 -36.85 -11.37
N GLU A 159 10.41 -37.52 -11.94
CA GLU A 159 10.72 -38.94 -11.71
C GLU A 159 11.44 -39.17 -10.35
N VAL A 160 10.94 -38.56 -9.27
CA VAL A 160 11.49 -38.74 -7.92
C VAL A 160 10.92 -40.02 -7.32
N ASP A 161 11.79 -40.92 -6.84
CA ASP A 161 11.37 -42.12 -6.10
C ASP A 161 10.73 -41.73 -4.75
N GLN A 162 9.42 -41.56 -4.78
CA GLN A 162 8.60 -41.25 -3.60
C GLN A 162 8.59 -42.39 -2.58
N VAL A 163 8.82 -43.64 -2.99
CA VAL A 163 8.80 -44.81 -2.10
C VAL A 163 10.13 -44.89 -1.34
N GLY A 164 11.25 -44.81 -2.05
CA GLY A 164 12.58 -44.68 -1.44
C GLY A 164 12.67 -43.46 -0.53
N THR A 165 12.19 -42.29 -0.98
CA THR A 165 12.22 -41.06 -0.18
C THR A 165 11.37 -41.18 1.09
N ALA A 166 10.14 -41.73 1.02
CA ALA A 166 9.33 -41.96 2.21
C ALA A 166 9.97 -42.97 3.18
N ASN A 167 10.64 -44.01 2.67
CA ASN A 167 11.40 -44.97 3.48
C ASN A 167 12.61 -44.31 4.16
N ILE A 168 13.30 -43.37 3.48
CA ILE A 168 14.38 -42.58 4.07
C ILE A 168 13.84 -41.73 5.23
N ILE A 169 12.77 -40.96 5.02
CA ILE A 169 12.15 -40.13 6.09
C ILE A 169 11.73 -41.00 7.29
N LYS A 170 11.11 -42.15 7.05
CA LYS A 170 10.78 -43.09 8.15
C LYS A 170 12.02 -43.51 8.94
N LYS A 171 13.11 -43.88 8.25
CA LYS A 171 14.38 -44.27 8.89
C LYS A 171 14.98 -43.13 9.74
N THR A 172 14.87 -41.87 9.31
CA THR A 172 15.37 -40.74 10.12
C THR A 172 14.51 -40.51 11.37
N ILE A 173 13.19 -40.69 11.28
CA ILE A 173 12.28 -40.66 12.45
C ILE A 173 12.65 -41.78 13.44
N ASP A 174 12.82 -43.02 12.96
CA ASP A 174 13.22 -44.17 13.79
C ASP A 174 14.58 -43.92 14.49
N MET A 175 15.53 -43.27 13.82
CA MET A 175 16.82 -42.86 14.42
C MET A 175 16.68 -41.79 15.52
N LEU A 176 15.70 -40.89 15.42
CA LEU A 176 15.43 -39.89 16.47
C LEU A 176 14.86 -40.54 17.73
N HIS A 177 13.88 -41.45 17.57
CA HIS A 177 13.30 -42.21 18.69
C HIS A 177 14.32 -43.07 19.44
N GLN A 178 15.29 -43.64 18.71
CA GLN A 178 16.39 -44.40 19.32
C GLN A 178 17.38 -43.49 20.08
N ASN A 179 17.59 -42.25 19.62
CA ASN A 179 18.53 -41.32 20.24
C ASN A 179 17.87 -40.45 21.33
N LYS A 180 17.64 -41.07 22.51
CA LYS A 180 17.03 -40.43 23.69
C LYS A 180 17.61 -39.06 24.04
N LYS A 181 18.92 -38.83 23.85
CA LYS A 181 19.57 -37.54 24.17
C LYS A 181 19.20 -36.42 23.19
N MET A 182 19.14 -36.73 21.89
CA MET A 182 18.66 -35.77 20.89
C MET A 182 17.16 -35.54 21.06
N LEU A 183 16.38 -36.59 21.27
CA LEU A 183 14.94 -36.46 21.51
C LEU A 183 14.63 -35.56 22.72
N GLN A 184 15.32 -35.75 23.85
CA GLN A 184 15.14 -34.93 25.06
C GLN A 184 15.50 -33.45 24.88
N SER A 185 16.37 -33.10 23.92
CA SER A 185 16.65 -31.69 23.57
C SER A 185 15.48 -31.03 22.85
N LEU A 186 14.67 -31.78 22.10
CA LEU A 186 13.42 -31.27 21.52
C LEU A 186 12.26 -31.32 22.52
N THR A 187 12.13 -32.41 23.30
CA THR A 187 10.91 -32.72 24.07
C THR A 187 10.94 -32.35 25.55
N GLY A 188 12.08 -31.96 26.10
CA GLY A 188 12.20 -31.60 27.52
C GLY A 188 11.90 -30.13 27.82
N ASN A 189 11.65 -29.83 29.10
CA ASN A 189 11.34 -28.49 29.61
C ASN A 189 12.52 -27.87 30.41
N GLY A 190 13.72 -28.46 30.29
CA GLY A 190 14.94 -27.97 30.94
C GLY A 190 15.63 -26.83 30.17
N LYS A 191 16.70 -26.29 30.75
CA LYS A 191 17.51 -25.24 30.10
C LYS A 191 18.09 -25.75 28.78
N ASN A 192 17.84 -25.00 27.69
CA ASN A 192 18.17 -25.35 26.31
C ASN A 192 17.41 -26.60 25.79
N GLN A 193 16.15 -26.78 26.20
CA GLN A 193 15.23 -27.78 25.65
C GLN A 193 13.94 -27.08 25.16
N LEU A 194 13.28 -27.62 24.14
CA LEU A 194 12.25 -26.88 23.36
C LEU A 194 10.78 -27.19 23.72
N GLY A 195 10.50 -28.10 24.65
CA GLY A 195 9.12 -28.43 25.08
C GLY A 195 8.19 -29.03 24.01
N LEU A 196 8.69 -29.43 22.85
CA LEU A 196 7.86 -29.97 21.76
C LEU A 196 7.35 -31.38 22.08
N THR A 197 6.05 -31.64 21.94
CA THR A 197 5.51 -32.98 22.21
C THR A 197 5.97 -34.00 21.16
N LEU A 198 6.00 -35.27 21.55
CA LEU A 198 6.31 -36.38 20.64
C LEU A 198 5.29 -36.50 19.50
N ASP A 199 4.03 -36.11 19.73
CA ASP A 199 3.00 -36.06 18.69
C ASP A 199 3.32 -34.99 17.64
N THR A 200 3.66 -33.77 18.09
CA THR A 200 4.13 -32.68 17.22
C THR A 200 5.30 -33.14 16.34
N LEU A 201 6.34 -33.73 16.94
CA LEU A 201 7.53 -34.19 16.21
C LEU A 201 7.19 -35.30 15.18
N ASN A 202 6.36 -36.27 15.56
CA ASN A 202 5.91 -37.33 14.67
C ASN A 202 5.06 -36.77 13.51
N LYS A 203 4.09 -35.89 13.80
CA LYS A 203 3.19 -35.28 12.81
C LYS A 203 3.95 -34.45 11.78
N TYR A 204 4.99 -33.73 12.21
CA TYR A 204 5.88 -32.96 11.34
C TYR A 204 7.03 -33.78 10.72
N HIS A 205 7.06 -35.11 10.95
CA HIS A 205 8.06 -36.04 10.42
C HIS A 205 9.51 -35.66 10.75
N VAL A 206 9.75 -35.15 11.97
CA VAL A 206 11.10 -34.79 12.44
C VAL A 206 11.92 -36.04 12.70
N GLY A 207 13.13 -36.07 12.15
CA GLY A 207 14.06 -37.18 12.27
C GLY A 207 15.48 -36.78 12.67
N LEU A 208 16.41 -37.74 12.55
CA LEU A 208 17.81 -37.60 12.88
C LEU A 208 18.71 -38.25 11.81
N VAL A 209 19.82 -37.61 11.44
CA VAL A 209 20.75 -38.08 10.40
C VAL A 209 22.22 -37.86 10.81
N ASN A 210 23.10 -38.78 10.40
CA ASN A 210 24.56 -38.66 10.52
C ASN A 210 25.16 -38.29 9.16
N MET A 211 26.08 -37.32 9.09
CA MET A 211 26.67 -36.86 7.82
C MET A 211 27.48 -37.95 7.10
N ASP A 212 28.11 -38.86 7.85
CA ASP A 212 28.81 -40.06 7.36
C ASP A 212 27.90 -41.05 6.59
N SER A 213 26.57 -40.87 6.67
CA SER A 213 25.59 -41.62 5.87
C SER A 213 25.02 -40.81 4.69
N ILE A 214 25.62 -39.66 4.39
CA ILE A 214 25.29 -38.73 3.29
C ILE A 214 26.59 -38.30 2.59
N ASP A 215 27.45 -39.27 2.28
CA ASP A 215 28.64 -38.99 1.49
C ASP A 215 28.29 -38.58 0.06
N GLN A 216 29.25 -37.97 -0.63
CA GLN A 216 28.94 -36.95 -1.64
C GLN A 216 28.18 -37.46 -2.88
N ASP A 217 27.22 -36.64 -3.33
CA ASP A 217 26.37 -36.77 -4.52
C ASP A 217 25.39 -37.96 -4.65
N HIS A 218 25.45 -39.01 -3.81
CA HIS A 218 24.58 -40.19 -3.95
C HIS A 218 23.86 -40.63 -2.66
N ILE A 219 22.60 -40.22 -2.53
CA ILE A 219 21.59 -41.08 -1.89
C ILE A 219 21.36 -42.25 -2.87
N ILE A 220 21.69 -43.47 -2.47
CA ILE A 220 21.55 -44.66 -3.33
C ILE A 220 20.07 -45.04 -3.43
N ILE A 221 19.41 -44.55 -4.47
CA ILE A 221 18.19 -45.16 -5.03
C ILE A 221 18.64 -46.42 -5.79
N PRO A 222 18.07 -47.60 -5.55
CA PRO A 222 18.42 -48.81 -6.30
C PRO A 222 17.92 -48.69 -7.74
N GLU A 223 18.85 -48.65 -8.71
CA GLU A 223 18.52 -48.58 -10.13
C GLU A 223 17.68 -49.78 -10.57
N SER A 224 16.46 -49.50 -11.01
CA SER A 224 15.57 -50.51 -11.61
C SER A 224 15.84 -50.59 -13.13
N PRO A 225 15.85 -51.80 -13.73
CA PRO A 225 16.31 -51.98 -15.11
C PRO A 225 15.34 -51.34 -16.12
N ILE A 226 15.88 -50.45 -16.95
CA ILE A 226 15.14 -49.72 -18.00
C ILE A 226 14.67 -50.70 -19.10
N PRO A 227 13.37 -50.73 -19.45
CA PRO A 227 12.88 -51.49 -20.60
C PRO A 227 13.38 -50.90 -21.92
N THR A 228 13.99 -51.72 -22.77
CA THR A 228 14.44 -51.28 -24.09
C THR A 228 13.29 -51.16 -25.09
N LEU A 229 13.07 -49.95 -25.62
CA LEU A 229 12.13 -49.68 -26.71
C LEU A 229 12.87 -49.16 -27.95
N PRO A 230 12.30 -49.31 -29.17
CA PRO A 230 13.10 -49.53 -30.37
C PRO A 230 13.66 -48.25 -31.02
N LYS A 231 14.79 -48.41 -31.71
CA LYS A 231 15.39 -47.36 -32.55
C LYS A 231 14.50 -47.05 -33.75
N SER A 232 14.04 -45.80 -33.87
CA SER A 232 13.50 -45.24 -35.11
C SER A 232 14.46 -44.20 -35.68
N ASN A 233 14.95 -44.41 -36.90
CA ASN A 233 15.73 -43.41 -37.62
C ASN A 233 14.82 -42.24 -38.05
N ASN A 234 15.29 -40.99 -37.90
CA ASN A 234 15.35 -40.04 -39.01
C ASN A 234 16.04 -38.73 -38.59
N SER A 235 17.11 -38.39 -39.30
CA SER A 235 17.85 -37.14 -39.14
C SER A 235 17.47 -36.13 -40.24
N SER A 236 16.84 -35.01 -39.91
CA SER A 236 16.85 -33.82 -40.77
C SER A 236 16.43 -32.53 -40.02
N ASN A 237 16.87 -31.39 -40.56
CA ASN A 237 16.32 -30.04 -40.35
C ASN A 237 16.40 -29.40 -38.95
N LEU A 238 17.62 -29.24 -38.44
CA LEU A 238 17.92 -28.22 -37.42
C LEU A 238 18.25 -26.87 -38.09
N ARG A 239 17.28 -25.93 -38.21
CA ARG A 239 17.52 -24.50 -38.52
C ARG A 239 16.23 -23.65 -38.43
N GLN A 240 16.06 -22.86 -37.38
CA GLN A 240 15.82 -21.40 -37.45
C GLN A 240 15.60 -20.75 -36.06
N PHE A 241 15.75 -19.41 -36.04
CA PHE A 241 15.42 -18.44 -34.99
C PHE A 241 16.04 -18.53 -33.57
N LYS A 242 17.27 -18.01 -33.47
CA LYS A 242 17.56 -16.87 -32.57
C LYS A 242 16.89 -15.60 -33.15
N SER A 243 16.49 -14.54 -32.44
CA SER A 243 16.66 -14.14 -31.03
C SER A 243 15.54 -13.16 -30.63
N ASN A 244 15.37 -12.88 -29.33
CA ASN A 244 15.49 -11.52 -28.75
C ASN A 244 14.95 -11.44 -27.31
N THR A 245 15.82 -11.06 -26.37
CA THR A 245 15.60 -9.96 -25.40
C THR A 245 16.93 -9.73 -24.69
N THR A 246 17.45 -8.51 -24.74
CA THR A 246 18.69 -8.11 -24.04
C THR A 246 18.32 -7.09 -22.98
N ILE A 247 18.66 -7.35 -21.71
CA ILE A 247 18.58 -6.34 -20.66
C ILE A 247 19.88 -5.55 -20.66
N LEU A 248 19.78 -4.25 -20.99
CA LEU A 248 20.87 -3.29 -20.88
C LEU A 248 20.86 -2.66 -19.49
N VAL A 249 21.95 -2.85 -18.73
CA VAL A 249 22.34 -1.90 -17.69
C VAL A 249 23.39 -0.98 -18.29
N LYS A 250 23.09 0.32 -18.39
CA LYS A 250 24.07 1.35 -18.75
C LYS A 250 24.42 2.17 -17.52
N ALA A 251 25.72 2.33 -17.30
CA ALA A 251 26.29 3.36 -16.45
C ALA A 251 27.01 4.40 -17.33
N ASN A 252 26.97 5.64 -16.88
CA ASN A 252 27.75 6.80 -17.34
C ASN A 252 28.15 7.54 -16.06
N ASP A 253 29.30 8.18 -15.90
CA ASP A 253 30.55 8.22 -16.66
C ASP A 253 31.61 8.82 -15.72
N TYR A 254 32.88 8.39 -15.75
CA TYR A 254 34.01 9.31 -15.61
C TYR A 254 35.33 8.66 -16.09
N LYS A 255 36.19 9.51 -16.69
CA LYS A 255 37.47 9.21 -17.36
C LYS A 255 38.58 8.93 -16.29
N SER A 256 39.77 8.39 -16.56
CA SER A 256 40.63 8.46 -17.77
C SER A 256 41.82 7.47 -17.74
N SER A 257 42.59 7.44 -18.84
CA SER A 257 44.05 7.18 -18.93
C SER A 257 44.64 5.80 -18.58
N ASP A 258 44.76 4.98 -19.63
CA ASP A 258 46.02 4.43 -20.19
C ASP A 258 46.87 3.36 -19.43
N PRO A 259 47.67 2.54 -20.16
CA PRO A 259 47.76 1.11 -19.84
C PRO A 259 49.12 0.63 -19.29
N VAL A 260 49.11 -0.55 -18.65
CA VAL A 260 50.30 -1.37 -18.38
C VAL A 260 50.03 -2.84 -18.75
N VAL A 261 50.93 -3.43 -19.53
CA VAL A 261 50.95 -4.87 -19.86
C VAL A 261 51.98 -5.57 -18.99
N ILE A 262 51.60 -6.63 -18.27
CA ILE A 262 52.52 -7.57 -17.61
C ILE A 262 52.06 -9.01 -17.89
N ASN A 263 53.02 -9.91 -18.10
CA ASN A 263 52.80 -11.26 -18.63
C ASN A 263 52.25 -12.28 -17.60
N ASN A 264 51.59 -13.30 -18.14
CA ASN A 264 51.41 -14.58 -17.45
C ASN A 264 52.76 -15.29 -17.28
N GLN A 265 53.28 -15.33 -16.04
CA GLN A 265 54.05 -16.48 -15.49
C GLN A 265 54.41 -16.22 -14.02
N VAL A 266 53.79 -16.98 -13.10
CA VAL A 266 54.41 -17.64 -11.94
C VAL A 266 53.33 -18.57 -11.35
N THR A 267 53.60 -19.86 -11.35
CA THR A 267 52.83 -20.89 -10.63
C THR A 267 53.32 -21.00 -9.17
N GLN A 268 52.55 -21.68 -8.32
CA GLN A 268 52.99 -22.17 -7.00
C GLN A 268 53.50 -21.12 -5.99
N LYS A 269 52.57 -20.48 -5.27
CA LYS A 269 52.61 -20.36 -3.79
C LYS A 269 51.34 -19.70 -3.24
N ASN A 270 50.48 -20.53 -2.63
CA ASN A 270 49.52 -20.15 -1.57
C ASN A 270 48.70 -21.34 -1.02
N ASN A 271 48.84 -22.56 -1.57
CA ASN A 271 48.19 -23.77 -1.03
C ASN A 271 48.85 -24.32 0.26
N ASP A 272 49.95 -23.73 0.72
CA ASP A 272 50.77 -24.25 1.84
C ASP A 272 50.41 -23.70 3.22
N LYS A 273 49.20 -23.15 3.40
CA LYS A 273 48.71 -22.64 4.71
C LYS A 273 47.33 -23.11 5.17
N LEU A 274 46.68 -24.02 4.44
CA LEU A 274 45.46 -24.72 4.90
C LEU A 274 45.63 -26.25 5.00
N SER A 275 46.88 -26.72 4.96
CA SER A 275 47.23 -28.13 4.79
C SER A 275 47.88 -28.76 6.03
N GLN A 276 47.88 -28.07 7.18
CA GLN A 276 48.54 -28.50 8.43
C GLN A 276 47.67 -28.39 9.68
N MET A 277 46.45 -28.93 9.63
CA MET A 277 45.76 -29.47 10.83
C MET A 277 45.18 -30.88 10.57
N ILE A 278 45.89 -31.68 9.77
CA ILE A 278 45.67 -33.14 9.72
C ILE A 278 46.28 -33.75 10.99
N HIS A 279 45.51 -33.77 12.08
CA HIS A 279 45.81 -34.63 13.21
C HIS A 279 45.28 -36.06 12.98
N LYS A 280 45.96 -37.03 13.60
CA LYS A 280 45.74 -38.48 13.44
C LYS A 280 44.28 -38.90 13.67
N PRO A 281 43.84 -40.03 13.07
CA PRO A 281 42.56 -40.66 13.40
C PRO A 281 42.49 -40.91 14.91
N SER A 282 41.55 -40.20 15.53
CA SER A 282 41.13 -40.31 16.92
C SER A 282 39.63 -40.51 16.89
N ASN A 283 39.06 -41.13 17.93
CA ASN A 283 37.64 -41.53 17.94
C ASN A 283 36.70 -40.32 17.96
N GLN A 284 36.44 -39.74 16.79
CA GLN A 284 35.52 -38.62 16.63
C GLN A 284 34.09 -39.13 16.63
N SER A 285 33.33 -38.77 17.66
CA SER A 285 31.90 -39.08 17.73
C SER A 285 31.16 -38.33 16.63
N THR A 286 30.63 -39.06 15.65
CA THR A 286 29.77 -38.51 14.60
C THR A 286 28.64 -37.72 15.25
N THR A 287 28.52 -36.44 14.89
CA THR A 287 27.52 -35.55 15.49
C THR A 287 26.25 -35.62 14.67
N PRO A 288 25.13 -36.13 15.24
CA PRO A 288 23.88 -36.21 14.52
C PRO A 288 23.24 -34.83 14.38
N TYR A 289 22.49 -34.66 13.29
CA TYR A 289 21.72 -33.47 12.94
C TYR A 289 20.22 -33.82 12.95
N TYR A 290 19.38 -32.89 13.38
CA TYR A 290 17.93 -33.03 13.22
C TYR A 290 17.55 -32.84 11.74
N SER A 291 16.55 -33.56 11.26
CA SER A 291 16.10 -33.51 9.86
C SER A 291 14.63 -33.15 9.74
N LEU A 292 14.33 -32.03 9.08
CA LEU A 292 12.99 -31.48 8.86
C LEU A 292 12.63 -31.58 7.36
N PRO A 293 11.64 -32.39 6.96
CA PRO A 293 11.31 -32.62 5.55
C PRO A 293 10.41 -31.52 4.96
N GLU A 294 10.76 -31.05 3.76
CA GLU A 294 9.94 -30.14 2.95
C GLU A 294 9.07 -30.91 1.96
N THR A 295 7.82 -30.45 1.79
CA THR A 295 6.78 -31.18 1.08
C THR A 295 5.99 -30.32 0.10
N ILE A 296 5.45 -30.95 -0.94
CA ILE A 296 4.69 -30.30 -2.00
C ILE A 296 3.47 -31.16 -2.38
N LEU A 297 2.35 -30.54 -2.77
CA LEU A 297 1.20 -31.29 -3.33
C LEU A 297 1.60 -31.88 -4.70
N LYS A 298 1.30 -33.16 -4.97
CA LYS A 298 1.60 -33.78 -6.27
C LYS A 298 0.65 -33.39 -7.41
N MET A 299 -0.57 -32.97 -7.08
CA MET A 299 -1.69 -32.77 -8.00
C MET A 299 -2.60 -31.65 -7.47
N SER A 300 -3.36 -31.00 -8.35
CA SER A 300 -4.20 -29.86 -7.98
C SER A 300 -5.35 -30.26 -7.07
N ILE A 301 -5.87 -29.30 -6.30
CA ILE A 301 -7.04 -29.52 -5.44
C ILE A 301 -8.24 -29.94 -6.31
N ASP A 302 -8.38 -29.37 -7.50
CA ASP A 302 -9.41 -29.73 -8.48
C ASP A 302 -9.22 -31.19 -8.97
N GLU A 303 -7.99 -31.62 -9.26
CA GLU A 303 -7.67 -33.02 -9.64
C GLU A 303 -7.94 -34.02 -8.52
N ILE A 304 -7.53 -33.72 -7.28
CA ILE A 304 -7.74 -34.60 -6.11
C ILE A 304 -9.24 -34.90 -5.96
N ILE A 305 -10.09 -33.88 -6.14
CA ILE A 305 -11.54 -33.99 -6.01
C ILE A 305 -12.15 -34.72 -7.22
N GLN A 306 -11.74 -34.37 -8.44
CA GLN A 306 -12.23 -35.01 -9.68
C GLN A 306 -11.92 -36.52 -9.73
N ASN A 307 -10.73 -36.93 -9.26
CA ASN A 307 -10.32 -38.34 -9.22
C ASN A 307 -11.03 -39.17 -8.13
N ASN A 308 -12.05 -38.61 -7.45
CA ASN A 308 -12.81 -39.24 -6.38
C ASN A 308 -11.99 -39.74 -5.17
N SER A 309 -10.73 -39.31 -5.06
CA SER A 309 -9.80 -39.64 -3.98
C SER A 309 -10.45 -39.48 -2.60
N ASP A 310 -10.24 -40.43 -1.70
CA ASP A 310 -10.60 -40.25 -0.30
C ASP A 310 -9.88 -39.02 0.28
N MET A 311 -10.55 -38.25 1.13
CA MET A 311 -9.99 -37.03 1.76
C MET A 311 -8.72 -37.30 2.58
N LYS A 312 -8.45 -38.58 2.91
CA LYS A 312 -7.26 -39.06 3.62
C LYS A 312 -6.04 -39.28 2.69
N ASN A 313 -6.25 -39.36 1.38
CA ASN A 313 -5.24 -39.74 0.39
C ASN A 313 -4.65 -38.53 -0.34
N ILE A 314 -4.45 -37.42 0.36
CA ILE A 314 -3.72 -36.25 -0.17
C ILE A 314 -2.28 -36.68 -0.45
N GLN A 315 -1.90 -36.78 -1.72
CA GLN A 315 -0.54 -37.16 -2.06
C GLN A 315 0.39 -35.94 -2.01
N PHE A 316 1.22 -35.93 -0.97
CA PHE A 316 2.39 -35.06 -0.90
C PHE A 316 3.62 -35.77 -1.48
N ALA A 317 4.51 -35.01 -2.10
CA ALA A 317 5.86 -35.42 -2.44
C ALA A 317 6.86 -34.74 -1.51
N TYR A 318 7.91 -35.46 -1.13
CA TYR A 318 9.06 -34.89 -0.43
C TYR A 318 10.01 -34.23 -1.44
N THR A 319 10.37 -32.96 -1.23
CA THR A 319 11.27 -32.22 -2.13
C THR A 319 12.68 -32.11 -1.57
N ALA A 320 12.80 -31.90 -0.26
CA ALA A 320 14.08 -31.68 0.41
C ALA A 320 14.04 -32.06 1.89
N LEU A 321 15.21 -32.08 2.51
CA LEU A 321 15.45 -32.34 3.92
C LEU A 321 16.37 -31.25 4.48
N LYS A 322 15.83 -30.36 5.32
CA LYS A 322 16.61 -29.34 6.03
C LYS A 322 17.27 -29.97 7.26
N LEU A 323 18.59 -29.88 7.34
CA LEU A 323 19.39 -30.35 8.47
C LEU A 323 19.68 -29.22 9.45
N TYR A 324 19.47 -29.48 10.74
CA TYR A 324 19.70 -28.55 11.83
C TYR A 324 20.71 -29.11 12.85
N SER A 325 21.52 -28.23 13.43
CA SER A 325 22.51 -28.58 14.47
C SER A 325 21.84 -28.95 15.80
N LYS A 326 22.66 -29.45 16.75
CA LYS A 326 22.24 -29.64 18.15
C LYS A 326 21.75 -28.35 18.81
N ASP A 327 22.28 -27.21 18.38
CA ASP A 327 21.93 -25.86 18.82
C ASP A 327 20.80 -25.23 17.97
N HIS A 328 20.09 -26.06 17.22
CA HIS A 328 18.90 -25.72 16.42
C HIS A 328 19.13 -24.67 15.32
N GLN A 329 20.39 -24.46 14.89
CA GLN A 329 20.75 -23.65 13.72
C GLN A 329 20.57 -24.47 12.43
N HIS A 330 20.11 -23.88 11.33
CA HIS A 330 20.14 -24.53 10.01
C HIS A 330 21.60 -24.71 9.55
N VAL A 331 21.90 -25.85 8.91
CA VAL A 331 23.26 -26.23 8.50
C VAL A 331 23.36 -26.52 7.01
N LYS A 332 22.39 -27.27 6.47
CA LYS A 332 22.39 -27.72 5.06
C LYS A 332 20.97 -28.09 4.65
N THR A 333 20.63 -27.88 3.38
CA THR A 333 19.44 -28.49 2.76
C THR A 333 19.91 -29.58 1.79
N ILE A 334 19.27 -30.74 1.84
CA ILE A 334 19.49 -31.84 0.90
C ILE A 334 18.23 -31.95 0.04
N ASN A 335 18.33 -31.63 -1.24
CA ASN A 335 17.22 -31.84 -2.17
C ASN A 335 17.18 -33.31 -2.60
N PHE A 336 16.00 -33.90 -2.69
CA PHE A 336 15.82 -35.27 -3.20
C PHE A 336 15.86 -35.34 -4.74
N ASP A 337 15.85 -34.19 -5.40
CA ASP A 337 16.02 -34.02 -6.84
C ASP A 337 17.02 -32.89 -7.14
N LYS A 338 17.73 -33.00 -8.25
CA LYS A 338 18.60 -31.95 -8.81
C LYS A 338 17.84 -31.03 -9.79
N PHE A 339 16.63 -31.41 -10.21
CA PHE A 339 15.79 -30.65 -11.15
C PHE A 339 14.66 -29.85 -10.48
N THR A 340 14.33 -30.08 -9.19
CA THR A 340 13.40 -29.23 -8.41
C THR A 340 13.90 -27.79 -8.30
N GLN A 341 13.35 -26.89 -9.12
CA GLN A 341 13.58 -25.44 -9.01
C GLN A 341 12.70 -24.76 -7.94
N SER A 342 11.77 -25.49 -7.30
CA SER A 342 10.87 -24.99 -6.27
C SER A 342 11.11 -25.73 -4.93
N PRO A 343 11.64 -25.07 -3.89
CA PRO A 343 11.83 -25.67 -2.57
C PRO A 343 10.47 -25.77 -1.85
N GLY A 344 10.10 -26.96 -1.40
CA GLY A 344 8.80 -27.27 -0.79
C GLY A 344 8.56 -26.59 0.55
N LEU A 345 7.37 -26.84 1.13
CA LEU A 345 6.95 -26.25 2.39
C LEU A 345 7.04 -27.28 3.53
N PHE A 346 7.74 -26.93 4.61
CA PHE A 346 7.77 -27.74 5.82
C PHE A 346 6.41 -27.71 6.52
N GLY A 347 5.92 -28.87 6.97
CA GLY A 347 4.63 -29.01 7.64
C GLY A 347 3.41 -29.02 6.72
N PHE A 348 3.56 -28.77 5.42
CA PHE A 348 2.44 -28.68 4.49
C PHE A 348 1.71 -30.03 4.30
N HIS A 349 2.44 -31.14 4.44
CA HIS A 349 1.87 -32.49 4.51
C HIS A 349 0.94 -32.74 5.70
N THR A 350 0.98 -31.91 6.73
CA THR A 350 0.11 -32.07 7.91
C THR A 350 -1.33 -31.64 7.64
N ILE A 351 -1.58 -30.77 6.64
CA ILE A 351 -2.82 -30.01 6.55
C ILE A 351 -3.93 -30.75 5.77
N PRO A 352 -5.05 -31.14 6.41
CA PRO A 352 -6.16 -31.79 5.72
C PRO A 352 -6.87 -30.82 4.75
N LEU A 353 -7.59 -31.36 3.76
CA LEU A 353 -8.30 -30.56 2.74
C LEU A 353 -9.37 -29.64 3.33
N ASP A 354 -10.05 -30.06 4.40
CA ASP A 354 -11.12 -29.31 5.05
C ASP A 354 -10.64 -28.28 6.09
N SER A 355 -9.31 -28.10 6.28
CA SER A 355 -8.77 -26.97 7.06
C SER A 355 -9.01 -25.65 6.34
N ASN A 356 -9.79 -24.77 6.97
CA ASN A 356 -10.07 -23.40 6.51
C ASN A 356 -9.02 -22.38 7.01
N GLN A 357 -8.29 -22.72 8.08
CA GLN A 357 -7.27 -21.91 8.73
C GLN A 357 -5.84 -22.45 8.50
N LEU A 358 -4.86 -21.55 8.62
CA LEU A 358 -3.42 -21.83 8.51
C LEU A 358 -2.62 -20.79 9.32
N ILE A 359 -1.50 -21.21 9.93
CA ILE A 359 -0.44 -20.32 10.42
C ILE A 359 0.79 -20.39 9.47
N ILE A 360 1.38 -19.24 9.14
CA ILE A 360 2.65 -19.13 8.40
C ILE A 360 3.73 -18.56 9.32
N THR A 361 4.86 -19.27 9.48
CA THR A 361 5.96 -18.91 10.37
C THR A 361 7.30 -18.72 9.63
N SER A 362 8.28 -18.17 10.35
CA SER A 362 9.67 -17.98 9.90
C SER A 362 10.36 -19.31 9.57
N ASP A 363 10.40 -20.23 10.55
CA ASP A 363 11.11 -21.50 10.46
C ASP A 363 10.26 -22.68 10.97
N GLY A 364 10.77 -23.90 10.79
CA GLY A 364 10.04 -25.13 11.12
C GLY A 364 9.90 -25.40 12.62
N LEU A 365 10.74 -24.82 13.47
CA LEU A 365 10.60 -24.92 14.92
C LEU A 365 9.45 -24.01 15.37
N ASP A 366 9.42 -22.78 14.83
CA ASP A 366 8.29 -21.86 15.01
C ASP A 366 6.97 -22.48 14.51
N ALA A 367 6.97 -23.22 13.39
CA ALA A 367 5.77 -23.91 12.88
C ALA A 367 5.27 -24.99 13.85
N MET A 368 6.16 -25.85 14.34
CA MET A 368 5.80 -26.90 15.30
C MET A 368 5.28 -26.32 16.62
N ALA A 369 5.92 -25.25 17.12
CA ALA A 369 5.46 -24.52 18.28
C ALA A 369 4.09 -23.86 18.07
N ALA A 370 3.86 -23.21 16.93
CA ALA A 370 2.59 -22.58 16.61
C ALA A 370 1.44 -23.60 16.56
N TYR A 371 1.66 -24.77 15.95
CA TYR A 371 0.69 -25.88 15.96
C TYR A 371 0.42 -26.38 17.39
N GLN A 372 1.45 -26.56 18.21
CA GLN A 372 1.31 -27.03 19.58
C GLN A 372 0.59 -26.03 20.49
N LEU A 373 0.85 -24.73 20.32
CA LEU A 373 0.26 -23.65 21.11
C LEU A 373 -1.20 -23.32 20.72
N THR A 374 -1.60 -23.56 19.47
CA THR A 374 -2.91 -23.11 18.95
C THR A 374 -3.84 -24.23 18.47
N GLY A 375 -3.30 -25.42 18.19
CA GLY A 375 -4.00 -26.49 17.46
C GLY A 375 -4.18 -26.23 15.96
N VAL A 376 -3.93 -25.01 15.48
CA VAL A 376 -4.07 -24.65 14.06
C VAL A 376 -2.86 -25.15 13.30
N HIS A 377 -3.09 -25.77 12.13
CA HIS A 377 -2.01 -26.25 11.27
C HIS A 377 -1.09 -25.11 10.83
N ALA A 378 0.23 -25.33 10.97
CA ALA A 378 1.25 -24.33 10.70
C ALA A 378 2.29 -24.82 9.67
N ILE A 379 2.77 -23.91 8.83
CA ILE A 379 3.88 -24.13 7.88
C ILE A 379 4.97 -23.09 8.09
N SER A 380 6.22 -23.44 7.77
CA SER A 380 7.28 -22.44 7.63
C SER A 380 7.41 -21.96 6.19
N LEU A 381 7.94 -20.76 6.01
CA LEU A 381 8.43 -20.30 4.72
C LEU A 381 9.61 -21.17 4.24
N PRO A 382 9.81 -21.34 2.92
CA PRO A 382 10.93 -22.12 2.38
C PRO A 382 12.25 -21.34 2.43
N THR A 383 12.15 -20.01 2.37
CA THR A 383 13.23 -19.01 2.37
C THR A 383 12.90 -17.91 3.36
N ASP A 384 13.91 -17.45 4.11
CA ASP A 384 13.78 -16.43 5.15
C ASP A 384 12.88 -15.27 4.70
N PHE A 385 11.74 -15.13 5.37
CA PHE A 385 10.82 -14.02 5.18
C PHE A 385 10.27 -13.82 3.76
N GLN A 386 10.27 -14.85 2.90
CA GLN A 386 9.65 -14.76 1.57
C GLN A 386 8.77 -15.97 1.21
N LEU A 387 7.56 -15.68 0.70
CA LEU A 387 6.68 -16.64 0.03
C LEU A 387 6.88 -16.58 -1.50
N PRO A 388 7.37 -17.64 -2.15
CA PRO A 388 7.41 -17.78 -3.61
C PRO A 388 6.02 -17.82 -4.25
N ALA A 389 5.87 -17.23 -5.43
CA ALA A 389 4.59 -17.14 -6.15
C ALA A 389 3.99 -18.53 -6.49
N ALA A 390 4.84 -19.54 -6.67
CA ALA A 390 4.45 -20.93 -6.91
C ALA A 390 3.44 -21.47 -5.88
N TYR A 391 3.50 -21.02 -4.63
CA TYR A 391 2.65 -21.52 -3.55
C TYR A 391 1.34 -20.75 -3.37
N ILE A 392 1.10 -19.68 -4.12
CA ILE A 392 -0.09 -18.84 -3.93
C ILE A 392 -1.37 -19.66 -4.15
N GLY A 393 -1.55 -20.34 -5.28
CA GLY A 393 -2.75 -21.14 -5.56
C GLY A 393 -3.01 -22.26 -4.54
N ALA A 394 -1.94 -22.91 -4.04
CA ALA A 394 -2.03 -23.92 -2.99
C ALA A 394 -2.48 -23.35 -1.61
N LEU A 395 -2.18 -22.07 -1.35
CA LEU A 395 -2.55 -21.33 -0.14
C LEU A 395 -3.80 -20.42 -0.33
N GLU A 396 -4.30 -20.26 -1.55
CA GLU A 396 -5.53 -19.51 -1.84
C GLU A 396 -6.74 -20.15 -1.16
N ARG A 397 -6.73 -21.48 -0.94
CA ARG A 397 -7.83 -22.23 -0.33
C ARG A 397 -8.25 -21.70 1.04
N PHE A 398 -7.31 -21.29 1.89
CA PHE A 398 -7.61 -20.90 3.27
C PHE A 398 -8.43 -19.61 3.34
N GLU A 399 -9.49 -19.60 4.13
CA GLU A 399 -10.36 -18.43 4.35
C GLU A 399 -9.73 -17.44 5.35
N GLN A 400 -8.85 -17.92 6.23
CA GLN A 400 -8.17 -17.13 7.25
C GLN A 400 -6.74 -17.64 7.43
N ILE A 401 -5.76 -16.74 7.33
CA ILE A 401 -4.33 -17.05 7.42
C ILE A 401 -3.72 -16.14 8.49
N TYR A 402 -3.17 -16.76 9.53
CA TYR A 402 -2.38 -16.07 10.54
C TYR A 402 -0.92 -16.04 10.09
N ILE A 403 -0.32 -14.86 10.07
CA ILE A 403 1.09 -14.67 9.78
C ILE A 403 1.79 -14.39 11.11
N TRP A 404 2.62 -15.34 11.55
CA TRP A 404 3.29 -15.31 12.84
C TRP A 404 4.81 -15.33 12.64
N LEU A 405 5.34 -14.14 12.37
CA LEU A 405 6.76 -13.90 12.10
C LEU A 405 7.40 -13.16 13.28
N GLU A 406 8.72 -12.97 13.21
CA GLU A 406 9.43 -12.13 14.17
C GLU A 406 8.98 -10.66 14.11
N ASP A 407 8.88 -9.99 15.26
CA ASP A 407 8.58 -8.55 15.36
C ASP A 407 9.73 -7.63 14.91
N SER A 408 10.60 -8.12 14.01
CA SER A 408 11.68 -7.38 13.37
C SER A 408 11.16 -6.54 12.19
N TYR A 409 11.96 -5.59 11.69
CA TYR A 409 11.63 -4.83 10.49
C TYR A 409 11.36 -5.76 9.29
N LEU A 410 12.21 -6.77 9.10
CA LEU A 410 12.09 -7.75 8.01
C LEU A 410 10.86 -8.64 8.17
N GLY A 411 10.55 -9.10 9.39
CA GLY A 411 9.35 -9.91 9.65
C GLY A 411 8.04 -9.15 9.42
N ARG A 412 8.01 -7.85 9.73
CA ARG A 412 6.84 -6.97 9.51
C ARG A 412 6.63 -6.63 8.03
N ASP A 413 7.68 -6.21 7.31
CA ASP A 413 7.63 -5.99 5.85
C ASP A 413 7.25 -7.28 5.09
N SER A 414 7.80 -8.42 5.52
CA SER A 414 7.45 -9.75 5.04
C SER A 414 5.98 -10.09 5.25
N ALA A 415 5.44 -9.86 6.46
CA ALA A 415 4.03 -10.12 6.74
C ALA A 415 3.09 -9.32 5.83
N GLU A 416 3.38 -8.03 5.62
CA GLU A 416 2.62 -7.20 4.70
C GLU A 416 2.75 -7.68 3.24
N SER A 417 3.96 -8.05 2.81
CA SER A 417 4.26 -8.61 1.49
C SER A 417 3.57 -9.94 1.21
N ILE A 418 3.49 -10.82 2.22
CA ILE A 418 2.80 -12.11 2.15
C ILE A 418 1.28 -11.92 2.09
N ALA A 419 0.71 -11.02 2.90
CA ALA A 419 -0.72 -10.70 2.85
C ALA A 419 -1.14 -10.03 1.54
N LYS A 420 -0.31 -9.14 0.97
CA LYS A 420 -0.52 -8.57 -0.37
C LYS A 420 -0.55 -9.65 -1.48
N LYS A 421 0.13 -10.78 -1.30
CA LYS A 421 0.11 -11.94 -2.21
C LYS A 421 -1.08 -12.88 -1.99
N LEU A 422 -1.51 -13.09 -0.74
CA LEU A 422 -2.54 -14.07 -0.36
C LEU A 422 -3.95 -13.49 -0.23
N GLY A 423 -4.07 -12.16 -0.16
CA GLY A 423 -5.31 -11.41 0.09
C GLY A 423 -5.33 -10.77 1.48
N ILE A 424 -5.31 -9.44 1.55
CA ILE A 424 -5.24 -8.69 2.82
C ILE A 424 -6.44 -9.02 3.73
N ASP A 425 -7.65 -9.11 3.16
CA ASP A 425 -8.90 -9.36 3.89
C ASP A 425 -8.95 -10.72 4.62
N LYS A 426 -8.06 -11.67 4.27
CA LYS A 426 -7.95 -13.00 4.89
C LYS A 426 -6.68 -13.16 5.73
N CYS A 427 -5.84 -12.14 5.86
CA CYS A 427 -4.57 -12.21 6.58
C CYS A 427 -4.59 -11.40 7.88
N LEU A 428 -4.27 -12.08 8.99
CA LEU A 428 -4.07 -11.48 10.31
C LEU A 428 -2.61 -11.65 10.72
N VAL A 429 -2.03 -10.68 11.43
CA VAL A 429 -0.66 -10.76 11.98
C VAL A 429 -0.72 -10.92 13.49
N ILE A 430 0.03 -11.90 14.00
CA ILE A 430 0.24 -12.08 15.44
C ILE A 430 1.53 -11.33 15.82
N HIS A 431 1.41 -10.35 16.71
CA HIS A 431 2.55 -9.58 17.22
C HIS A 431 3.02 -10.11 18.58
N ASN A 432 4.27 -10.58 18.62
CA ASN A 432 4.88 -11.20 19.79
C ASN A 432 4.99 -10.19 20.96
N THR A 433 5.15 -8.90 20.65
CA THR A 433 5.14 -7.83 21.65
C THR A 433 3.79 -7.58 22.33
N GLU A 434 2.69 -8.16 21.84
CA GLU A 434 1.38 -8.11 22.49
C GLU A 434 1.10 -9.33 23.36
N LEU A 435 1.78 -10.45 23.08
CA LEU A 435 1.73 -11.66 23.89
C LEU A 435 2.67 -11.60 25.10
N SER A 436 3.84 -10.95 24.96
CA SER A 436 4.84 -10.85 26.01
C SER A 436 5.54 -9.48 26.04
N PRO A 437 5.79 -8.89 27.23
CA PRO A 437 6.60 -7.69 27.36
C PRO A 437 8.08 -7.93 27.00
N ALA A 438 8.52 -9.18 26.89
CA ALA A 438 9.85 -9.54 26.39
C ALA A 438 9.88 -9.40 24.86
N LYS A 439 10.40 -8.25 24.39
CA LYS A 439 10.64 -7.97 22.98
C LYS A 439 11.46 -9.09 22.32
N PHE A 440 11.10 -9.45 21.09
CA PHE A 440 11.78 -10.44 20.24
C PHE A 440 11.64 -11.92 20.66
N MET A 441 10.65 -12.30 21.47
CA MET A 441 10.31 -13.73 21.60
C MET A 441 9.81 -14.32 20.27
N LYS A 442 10.27 -15.52 19.93
CA LYS A 442 9.76 -16.38 18.83
C LYS A 442 8.61 -17.30 19.32
N PRO A 443 7.74 -17.82 18.42
CA PRO A 443 6.81 -18.90 18.74
C PRO A 443 7.44 -20.08 19.49
N ILE A 444 8.62 -20.57 19.07
CA ILE A 444 9.32 -21.67 19.78
C ILE A 444 9.73 -21.33 21.22
N GLN A 445 9.90 -20.05 21.56
CA GLN A 445 10.22 -19.58 22.91
C GLN A 445 8.98 -19.32 23.77
N LEU A 446 7.79 -19.24 23.17
CA LEU A 446 6.52 -19.21 23.89
C LEU A 446 6.08 -20.64 24.25
N CYS A 447 6.42 -21.62 23.41
CA CYS A 447 6.14 -23.06 23.60
C CYS A 447 6.67 -23.63 24.93
N THR A 448 7.74 -23.06 25.49
CA THR A 448 8.35 -23.49 26.76
C THR A 448 7.76 -22.82 28.00
N ASN A 449 6.67 -22.05 27.87
CA ASN A 449 6.01 -21.36 28.98
C ASN A 449 4.54 -21.79 29.07
N ASP A 450 4.19 -22.58 30.10
CA ASP A 450 2.84 -23.12 30.35
C ASP A 450 1.77 -22.05 30.72
N THR A 451 2.02 -20.77 30.45
CA THR A 451 1.20 -19.62 30.87
C THR A 451 0.23 -19.09 29.82
N TYR A 452 0.31 -19.56 28.57
CA TYR A 452 -0.45 -18.99 27.44
C TYR A 452 -1.62 -19.89 27.03
N ILE A 453 -2.82 -19.31 26.92
CA ILE A 453 -4.02 -19.99 26.41
C ILE A 453 -4.05 -19.85 24.89
N SER A 454 -4.39 -20.94 24.19
CA SER A 454 -4.42 -21.01 22.72
C SER A 454 -5.31 -19.93 22.07
N GLU A 455 -6.44 -19.62 22.71
CA GLU A 455 -7.41 -18.64 22.22
C GLU A 455 -6.88 -17.21 22.32
N ASP A 456 -6.12 -16.85 23.36
CA ASP A 456 -5.53 -15.51 23.51
C ASP A 456 -4.57 -15.17 22.37
N ILE A 457 -3.78 -16.17 21.93
CA ILE A 457 -2.81 -16.05 20.82
C ILE A 457 -3.52 -15.73 19.50
N LEU A 458 -4.66 -16.39 19.24
CA LEU A 458 -5.43 -16.18 18.02
C LEU A 458 -6.28 -14.90 18.09
N ASN A 459 -6.73 -14.52 19.29
CA ASN A 459 -7.49 -13.29 19.54
C ASN A 459 -6.60 -12.02 19.49
N SER A 460 -5.29 -12.13 19.73
CA SER A 460 -4.36 -11.01 19.56
C SER A 460 -4.03 -10.69 18.09
N ALA A 461 -4.49 -11.51 17.14
CA ALA A 461 -4.14 -11.39 15.73
C ALA A 461 -4.88 -10.22 15.04
N LYS A 462 -4.15 -9.28 14.45
CA LYS A 462 -4.70 -8.04 13.89
C LYS A 462 -4.73 -8.02 12.36
N PRO A 463 -5.75 -7.42 11.73
CA PRO A 463 -5.75 -7.22 10.28
C PRO A 463 -4.61 -6.29 9.88
N ILE A 464 -4.00 -6.57 8.73
CA ILE A 464 -2.99 -5.68 8.16
C ILE A 464 -3.66 -4.40 7.68
N LEU A 465 -3.36 -3.30 8.37
CA LEU A 465 -3.80 -1.97 7.99
C LEU A 465 -3.14 -1.58 6.66
N HIS A 466 -3.96 -1.09 5.73
CA HIS A 466 -3.48 -0.65 4.43
C HIS A 466 -2.77 0.71 4.56
N ASP A 467 -1.48 0.79 4.22
CA ASP A 467 -0.59 1.97 4.14
C ASP A 467 -1.30 3.35 4.11
N LYS A 468 -2.22 3.55 3.17
CA LYS A 468 -2.90 4.86 2.92
C LYS A 468 -4.27 5.02 3.60
N ILE A 469 -4.65 4.14 4.51
CA ILE A 469 -5.97 4.11 5.18
C ILE A 469 -5.77 3.89 6.69
N MET A 470 -5.97 4.95 7.46
CA MET A 470 -5.99 4.91 8.93
C MET A 470 -7.41 4.73 9.46
N SER A 471 -7.55 4.05 10.61
CA SER A 471 -8.83 3.99 11.34
C SER A 471 -8.99 5.22 12.24
N PHE A 472 -10.22 5.57 12.64
CA PHE A 472 -10.42 6.61 13.66
C PHE A 472 -9.75 6.25 14.99
N GLU A 473 -9.71 4.97 15.34
CA GLU A 473 -9.04 4.46 16.56
C GLU A 473 -7.54 4.82 16.57
N SER A 474 -6.82 4.60 15.46
CA SER A 474 -5.41 5.00 15.32
C SER A 474 -5.18 6.51 15.39
N LEU A 475 -6.22 7.32 15.15
CA LEU A 475 -6.19 8.79 15.22
C LEU A 475 -6.70 9.36 16.55
N ALA A 476 -7.45 8.58 17.34
CA ALA A 476 -8.25 9.09 18.46
C ALA A 476 -7.41 9.82 19.52
N SER A 477 -6.21 9.32 19.83
CA SER A 477 -5.27 9.96 20.76
C SER A 477 -4.78 11.32 20.25
N SER A 478 -4.45 11.41 18.96
CA SER A 478 -3.98 12.63 18.31
C SER A 478 -5.10 13.67 18.21
N VAL A 479 -6.30 13.26 17.79
CA VAL A 479 -7.50 14.11 17.72
C VAL A 479 -7.87 14.64 19.12
N LYS A 480 -7.83 13.79 20.15
CA LYS A 480 -8.04 14.22 21.54
C LYS A 480 -6.99 15.23 21.99
N HIS A 481 -5.72 15.02 21.65
CA HIS A 481 -4.65 15.97 21.97
C HIS A 481 -4.87 17.32 21.27
N GLU A 482 -5.21 17.32 19.98
CA GLU A 482 -5.44 18.53 19.18
C GLU A 482 -6.63 19.34 19.71
N LEU A 483 -7.79 18.70 19.94
CA LEU A 483 -9.00 19.35 20.45
C LEU A 483 -8.83 19.92 21.86
N MET A 484 -8.00 19.29 22.71
CA MET A 484 -7.67 19.80 24.04
C MET A 484 -6.67 20.98 24.01
N ASN A 485 -5.92 21.15 22.92
CA ASN A 485 -4.78 22.08 22.83
C ASN A 485 -4.87 22.99 21.59
N PRO A 486 -5.96 23.77 21.41
CA PRO A 486 -6.21 24.55 20.18
C PRO A 486 -5.16 25.65 19.89
N ASP A 487 -4.35 26.03 20.87
CA ASP A 487 -3.21 26.94 20.67
C ASP A 487 -2.00 26.28 19.99
N PHE A 488 -1.81 24.96 20.16
CA PHE A 488 -0.68 24.22 19.56
C PHE A 488 -0.87 23.95 18.05
N VAL A 489 -2.11 24.06 17.56
CA VAL A 489 -2.44 23.95 16.12
C VAL A 489 -2.18 25.27 15.37
N LYS A 490 -1.95 26.37 16.09
CA LYS A 490 -1.65 27.68 15.52
C LYS A 490 -0.18 27.71 15.08
N GLY A 491 0.08 28.38 13.96
CA GLY A 491 1.42 28.52 13.40
C GLY A 491 2.31 29.48 14.20
N VAL A 492 3.50 29.78 13.67
CA VAL A 492 4.37 30.79 14.26
C VAL A 492 3.75 32.18 14.10
N GLN A 493 3.60 32.92 15.20
CA GLN A 493 2.90 34.20 15.23
C GLN A 493 3.84 35.38 14.91
N LEU A 494 3.39 36.33 14.08
CA LEU A 494 4.12 37.57 13.78
C LEU A 494 4.02 38.56 14.95
N LYS A 495 5.15 39.00 15.50
CA LYS A 495 5.19 40.01 16.58
C LYS A 495 4.94 41.42 16.03
N SER A 496 5.28 41.65 14.77
CA SER A 496 5.16 42.93 14.05
C SER A 496 3.72 43.29 13.64
N LEU A 497 2.81 42.32 13.50
CA LEU A 497 1.47 42.56 12.95
C LEU A 497 0.37 41.69 13.63
N PRO A 498 0.01 41.96 14.91
CA PRO A 498 -0.90 41.10 15.67
C PRO A 498 -2.30 40.89 15.07
N GLU A 499 -2.87 41.88 14.36
CA GLU A 499 -4.18 41.71 13.69
C GLU A 499 -4.16 40.66 12.59
N TYR A 500 -3.02 40.49 11.91
CA TYR A 500 -2.84 39.47 10.87
C TYR A 500 -2.85 38.06 11.46
N ASN A 501 -2.30 37.89 12.67
CA ASN A 501 -2.35 36.62 13.41
C ASN A 501 -3.78 36.21 13.77
N LYS A 502 -4.66 37.15 14.14
CA LYS A 502 -6.08 36.84 14.42
C LYS A 502 -6.80 36.25 13.21
N ILE A 503 -6.38 36.64 12.00
CA ILE A 503 -6.91 36.16 10.73
C ILE A 503 -6.24 34.83 10.36
N LEU A 504 -4.94 34.82 10.06
CA LEU A 504 -4.22 33.65 9.52
C LEU A 504 -3.93 32.54 10.55
N LYS A 505 -3.94 32.87 11.86
CA LYS A 505 -3.42 32.04 12.97
C LYS A 505 -1.93 31.68 12.87
N GLY A 506 -1.13 32.53 12.23
CA GLY A 506 0.33 32.36 12.10
C GLY A 506 0.76 31.44 10.96
N LEU A 507 2.08 31.23 10.86
CA LEU A 507 2.75 30.46 9.81
C LEU A 507 2.79 28.96 10.17
N ARG A 508 1.99 28.11 9.50
CA ARG A 508 2.00 26.65 9.70
C ARG A 508 2.86 25.95 8.65
N PRO A 509 3.65 24.91 9.01
CA PRO A 509 4.28 24.05 8.02
C PRO A 509 3.23 23.26 7.23
N GLY A 510 3.59 22.70 6.08
CA GLY A 510 2.67 21.93 5.22
C GLY A 510 1.74 22.75 4.32
N GLU A 511 1.77 24.09 4.45
CA GLU A 511 0.91 25.01 3.70
C GLU A 511 1.62 25.74 2.54
N LEU A 512 0.87 25.98 1.47
CA LEU A 512 1.24 26.92 0.41
C LEU A 512 0.49 28.26 0.58
N THR A 513 1.24 29.35 0.61
CA THR A 513 0.72 30.72 0.64
C THR A 513 1.04 31.46 -0.65
N ILE A 514 0.02 31.98 -1.34
CA ILE A 514 0.19 32.89 -2.47
C ILE A 514 0.16 34.33 -1.97
N PHE A 515 1.21 35.09 -2.25
CA PHE A 515 1.29 36.52 -1.95
C PHE A 515 1.22 37.35 -3.24
N SER A 516 0.20 38.20 -3.36
CA SER A 516 -0.06 38.99 -4.55
C SER A 516 -0.27 40.48 -4.26
N GLY A 517 -0.47 41.26 -5.32
CA GLY A 517 -0.57 42.73 -5.32
C GLY A 517 0.05 43.33 -6.58
N THR A 518 -0.29 44.58 -6.89
CA THR A 518 0.18 45.27 -8.09
C THR A 518 1.70 45.43 -8.15
N THR A 519 2.22 45.75 -9.34
CA THR A 519 3.61 46.19 -9.51
C THR A 519 3.86 47.48 -8.72
N GLY A 520 5.03 47.59 -8.06
CA GLY A 520 5.40 48.78 -7.28
C GLY A 520 4.76 48.93 -5.89
N VAL A 521 3.75 48.14 -5.51
CA VAL A 521 3.07 48.26 -4.19
C VAL A 521 3.97 47.88 -2.98
N GLY A 522 5.10 47.22 -3.24
CA GLY A 522 6.11 46.87 -2.23
C GLY A 522 6.08 45.44 -1.71
N LYS A 523 5.60 44.46 -2.50
CA LYS A 523 5.47 43.04 -2.12
C LYS A 523 6.73 42.49 -1.43
N THR A 524 7.87 42.47 -2.12
CA THR A 524 9.16 42.01 -1.58
C THR A 524 9.52 42.69 -0.25
N THR A 525 9.29 44.01 -0.13
CA THR A 525 9.63 44.78 1.07
C THR A 525 8.74 44.44 2.27
N VAL A 526 7.50 44.02 2.04
CA VAL A 526 6.63 43.52 3.11
C VAL A 526 7.03 42.10 3.49
N ILE A 527 7.22 41.20 2.51
CA ILE A 527 7.60 39.80 2.77
C ILE A 527 8.98 39.73 3.44
N SER A 528 9.93 40.58 3.06
CA SER A 528 11.23 40.70 3.74
C SER A 528 11.07 41.06 5.22
N ASN A 529 10.13 41.96 5.54
CA ASN A 529 9.81 42.30 6.93
C ASN A 529 9.23 41.10 7.71
N LEU A 530 8.24 40.41 7.13
CA LEU A 530 7.62 39.23 7.74
C LEU A 530 8.64 38.11 7.95
N SER A 531 9.54 37.88 6.98
CA SER A 531 10.59 36.86 7.08
C SER A 531 11.59 37.14 8.20
N LEU A 532 11.89 38.42 8.49
CA LEU A 532 12.76 38.79 9.61
C LEU A 532 12.09 38.56 10.97
N ASP A 533 10.77 38.75 11.07
CA ASP A 533 10.01 38.49 12.30
C ASP A 533 9.93 36.98 12.61
N TYR A 534 9.76 36.15 11.56
CA TYR A 534 9.87 34.70 11.67
C TYR A 534 11.30 34.25 12.03
N CYS A 535 12.36 34.77 11.39
CA CYS A 535 13.75 34.46 11.78
C CYS A 535 14.12 34.94 13.20
N LYS A 536 13.63 36.11 13.64
CA LYS A 536 13.72 36.57 15.04
C LYS A 536 12.93 35.69 16.01
N SER A 537 12.06 34.84 15.49
CA SER A 537 11.32 33.78 16.21
C SER A 537 11.90 32.39 15.91
N ARG A 538 13.18 32.32 15.49
CA ARG A 538 13.98 31.13 15.19
C ARG A 538 13.49 30.25 14.03
N VAL A 539 12.58 30.75 13.18
CA VAL A 539 12.19 30.05 11.94
C VAL A 539 13.29 30.18 10.90
N SER A 540 13.90 29.05 10.55
CA SER A 540 14.87 28.91 9.46
C SER A 540 14.22 29.21 8.11
N THR A 541 14.67 30.28 7.44
CA THR A 541 14.00 30.84 6.27
C THR A 541 14.93 30.92 5.05
N LEU A 542 14.46 30.41 3.91
CA LEU A 542 15.19 30.36 2.64
C LEU A 542 14.56 31.29 1.60
N TRP A 543 15.35 32.22 1.07
CA TRP A 543 14.95 33.15 0.01
C TRP A 543 15.41 32.69 -1.37
N GLY A 544 14.46 32.38 -2.24
CA GLY A 544 14.63 32.29 -3.69
C GLY A 544 14.24 33.61 -4.36
N SER A 545 15.19 34.53 -4.51
CA SER A 545 14.95 35.83 -5.15
C SER A 545 15.37 35.80 -6.62
N PHE A 546 14.38 35.64 -7.50
CA PHE A 546 14.56 35.56 -8.95
C PHE A 546 14.42 36.93 -9.64
N GLU A 547 13.70 37.87 -9.03
CA GLU A 547 13.52 39.25 -9.53
C GLU A 547 14.65 40.20 -9.06
N ILE A 548 15.20 40.01 -7.86
CA ILE A 548 16.13 40.96 -7.22
C ILE A 548 17.44 40.25 -6.80
N PRO A 549 18.63 40.77 -7.15
CA PRO A 549 19.90 40.16 -6.72
C PRO A 549 20.03 40.10 -5.19
N ASN A 550 20.48 38.97 -4.66
CA ASN A 550 20.58 38.70 -3.21
C ASN A 550 21.28 39.82 -2.41
N VAL A 551 22.32 40.48 -2.95
CA VAL A 551 23.00 41.61 -2.27
C VAL A 551 22.03 42.79 -2.01
N ARG A 552 21.13 43.08 -2.95
CA ARG A 552 20.13 44.16 -2.84
C ARG A 552 18.94 43.76 -1.97
N LEU A 553 18.62 42.47 -1.91
CA LEU A 553 17.66 41.91 -0.94
C LEU A 553 18.23 41.96 0.48
N ALA A 554 19.45 41.45 0.69
CA ALA A 554 20.17 41.45 1.96
C ALA A 554 20.38 42.88 2.50
N SER A 555 20.75 43.85 1.66
CA SER A 555 20.84 45.27 2.05
C SER A 555 19.51 45.83 2.58
N ARG A 556 18.37 45.46 1.98
CA ARG A 556 17.04 45.84 2.48
C ARG A 556 16.71 45.13 3.80
N LEU A 557 16.96 43.82 3.88
CA LEU A 557 16.75 43.02 5.09
C LEU A 557 17.58 43.56 6.27
N LEU A 558 18.85 43.94 6.03
CA LEU A 558 19.74 44.53 7.02
C LEU A 558 19.23 45.89 7.52
N THR A 559 18.72 46.74 6.61
CA THR A 559 18.11 48.04 6.94
C THR A 559 16.81 47.87 7.75
N GLN A 560 16.01 46.84 7.45
CA GLN A 560 14.82 46.48 8.24
C GLN A 560 15.20 45.84 9.58
N PHE A 561 16.29 45.10 9.64
CA PHE A 561 16.77 44.45 10.86
C PHE A 561 17.30 45.46 11.87
N SER A 562 18.08 46.46 11.40
CA SER A 562 18.58 47.57 12.21
C SER A 562 17.49 48.58 12.62
N GLY A 563 16.40 48.66 11.85
CA GLY A 563 15.33 49.64 12.06
C GLY A 563 15.72 51.09 11.74
N GLN A 564 16.90 51.32 11.15
CA GLN A 564 17.44 52.64 10.84
C GLN A 564 18.09 52.68 9.45
N GLN A 565 18.17 53.85 8.85
CA GLN A 565 18.79 54.02 7.54
C GLN A 565 20.32 53.85 7.64
N LEU A 566 20.87 52.83 6.96
CA LEU A 566 22.29 52.46 7.04
C LEU A 566 23.20 53.11 5.98
N THR A 567 22.65 53.93 5.08
CA THR A 567 23.44 54.58 4.02
C THR A 567 24.54 55.47 4.61
N ASN A 568 25.78 55.27 4.17
CA ASN A 568 26.97 56.02 4.56
C ASN A 568 27.37 55.88 6.05
N ASN A 569 26.93 54.84 6.76
CA ASN A 569 27.33 54.54 8.13
C ASN A 569 27.99 53.15 8.21
N SER A 570 29.32 53.11 8.06
CA SER A 570 30.10 51.85 7.99
C SER A 570 29.99 51.03 9.28
N ASP A 571 30.20 51.68 10.42
CA ASP A 571 30.24 51.04 11.75
C ASP A 571 28.88 50.38 12.08
N ALA A 572 27.77 51.04 11.72
CA ALA A 572 26.45 50.46 11.85
C ALA A 572 26.21 49.31 10.86
N ILE A 573 26.70 49.40 9.62
CA ILE A 573 26.62 48.28 8.67
C ILE A 573 27.34 47.06 9.22
N GLU A 574 28.55 47.21 9.76
CA GLU A 574 29.31 46.09 10.32
C GLU A 574 28.63 45.50 11.57
N LEU A 575 28.30 46.35 12.56
CA LEU A 575 27.64 45.94 13.81
C LEU A 575 26.32 45.19 13.55
N TYR A 576 25.51 45.65 12.60
CA TYR A 576 24.27 44.96 12.25
C TYR A 576 24.52 43.74 11.37
N SER A 577 25.58 43.67 10.55
CA SER A 577 25.90 42.49 9.72
C SER A 577 26.38 41.31 10.57
N GLN A 578 27.16 41.56 11.62
CA GLN A 578 27.53 40.55 12.61
C GLN A 578 26.26 39.96 13.25
N LYS A 579 25.39 40.80 13.81
CA LYS A 579 24.12 40.39 14.45
C LYS A 579 23.11 39.77 13.49
N PHE A 580 23.12 40.16 12.21
CA PHE A 580 22.28 39.55 11.18
C PHE A 580 22.72 38.12 10.86
N SER A 581 24.03 37.84 10.96
CA SER A 581 24.60 36.51 10.70
C SER A 581 24.22 35.46 11.75
N GLU A 582 23.67 35.87 12.90
CA GLU A 582 23.08 34.99 13.92
C GLU A 582 21.67 34.50 13.55
N LEU A 583 21.02 35.10 12.55
CA LEU A 583 19.69 34.70 12.08
C LEU A 583 19.78 33.48 11.15
N PRO A 584 18.87 32.50 11.26
CA PRO A 584 18.82 31.35 10.35
C PRO A 584 18.17 31.74 9.02
N MET A 585 18.81 32.64 8.26
CA MET A 585 18.32 33.15 6.98
C MET A 585 19.29 32.81 5.84
N TYR A 586 18.80 32.07 4.86
CA TYR A 586 19.56 31.51 3.76
C TYR A 586 19.07 32.02 2.40
N PHE A 587 19.91 31.98 1.37
CA PHE A 587 19.60 32.51 0.05
C PHE A 587 19.99 31.53 -1.06
N LEU A 588 19.06 31.21 -1.96
CA LEU A 588 19.35 30.47 -3.18
C LEU A 588 20.22 31.32 -4.12
N LYS A 589 21.19 30.70 -4.79
CA LYS A 589 22.15 31.41 -5.67
C LYS A 589 21.64 31.63 -7.12
N PHE A 590 20.38 31.29 -7.40
CA PHE A 590 19.74 31.47 -8.70
C PHE A 590 19.50 32.94 -9.06
N ARG A 591 19.37 33.22 -10.36
CA ARG A 591 18.97 34.53 -10.92
C ARG A 591 18.21 34.32 -12.22
N GLY A 592 17.14 35.08 -12.47
CA GLY A 592 16.36 34.95 -13.69
C GLY A 592 15.67 33.58 -13.80
N SER A 593 15.63 33.02 -15.00
CA SER A 593 14.97 31.74 -15.27
C SER A 593 15.74 30.54 -14.68
N THR A 594 15.05 29.61 -14.03
CA THR A 594 15.60 28.35 -13.51
C THR A 594 14.50 27.29 -13.50
N SER A 595 14.80 26.04 -13.85
CA SER A 595 13.80 24.96 -13.88
C SER A 595 13.20 24.73 -12.49
N PRO A 596 11.86 24.61 -12.34
CA PRO A 596 11.21 24.30 -11.06
C PRO A 596 11.82 23.08 -10.36
N LEU A 597 12.18 22.04 -11.12
CA LEU A 597 12.79 20.82 -10.58
C LEU A 597 14.15 21.07 -9.90
N THR A 598 14.99 21.92 -10.49
CA THR A 598 16.29 22.31 -9.92
C THR A 598 16.11 23.15 -8.64
N VAL A 599 15.08 24.01 -8.62
CA VAL A 599 14.72 24.81 -7.44
C VAL A 599 14.22 23.89 -6.32
N LEU A 600 13.31 22.96 -6.61
CA LEU A 600 12.79 21.96 -5.66
C LEU A 600 13.89 21.08 -5.06
N GLU A 601 14.83 20.59 -5.88
CA GLU A 601 15.93 19.76 -5.38
C GLU A 601 16.90 20.55 -4.48
N THR A 602 17.18 21.80 -4.84
CA THR A 602 17.97 22.69 -3.98
C THR A 602 17.23 23.04 -2.68
N MET A 603 15.90 23.10 -2.72
CA MET A 603 15.06 23.24 -1.52
C MET A 603 15.13 21.97 -0.64
N ARG A 604 15.11 20.74 -1.20
CA ARG A 604 15.32 19.50 -0.42
C ARG A 604 16.66 19.52 0.32
N HIS A 605 17.74 19.82 -0.41
CA HIS A 605 19.07 19.94 0.19
C HIS A 605 19.13 21.01 1.28
N ALA A 606 18.47 22.16 1.10
CA ALA A 606 18.43 23.22 2.11
C ALA A 606 17.64 22.83 3.37
N ILE A 607 16.58 22.04 3.25
CA ILE A 607 15.85 21.47 4.40
C ILE A 607 16.74 20.46 5.13
N TYR A 608 17.38 19.54 4.40
CA TYR A 608 18.27 18.52 4.98
C TYR A 608 19.50 19.12 5.69
N ALA A 609 20.18 20.09 5.06
CA ALA A 609 21.45 20.62 5.55
C ALA A 609 21.33 21.81 6.53
N TYR A 610 20.22 22.55 6.51
CA TYR A 610 20.03 23.79 7.30
C TYR A 610 18.68 23.86 8.03
N ASP A 611 17.97 22.72 8.15
CA ASP A 611 16.67 22.56 8.82
C ASP A 611 15.60 23.60 8.43
N VAL A 612 15.61 24.06 7.17
CA VAL A 612 14.72 25.13 6.67
C VAL A 612 13.23 24.79 6.88
N LYS A 613 12.47 25.68 7.53
CA LYS A 613 11.02 25.54 7.77
C LYS A 613 10.15 26.53 6.98
N HIS A 614 10.72 27.64 6.49
CA HIS A 614 10.01 28.61 5.65
C HIS A 614 10.78 28.86 4.35
N ILE A 615 10.10 28.81 3.21
CA ILE A 615 10.70 29.03 1.88
C ILE A 615 9.91 30.12 1.16
N ILE A 616 10.62 31.10 0.60
CA ILE A 616 10.03 32.27 -0.08
C ILE A 616 10.52 32.30 -1.53
N ILE A 617 9.59 32.30 -2.49
CA ILE A 617 9.87 32.34 -3.93
C ILE A 617 9.38 33.67 -4.51
N ASP A 618 10.29 34.61 -4.75
CA ASP A 618 10.00 35.97 -5.25
C ASP A 618 10.78 36.26 -6.55
N ASN A 619 10.22 36.02 -7.74
CA ASN A 619 8.83 35.71 -8.08
C ASN A 619 8.78 34.58 -9.12
N LEU A 620 7.77 33.71 -8.99
CA LEU A 620 7.43 32.62 -9.91
C LEU A 620 7.52 33.01 -11.40
N GLN A 621 7.03 34.19 -11.77
CA GLN A 621 7.01 34.65 -13.16
C GLN A 621 8.40 34.94 -13.75
N PHE A 622 9.41 35.23 -12.92
CA PHE A 622 10.80 35.39 -13.36
C PHE A 622 11.54 34.05 -13.42
N MET A 623 11.27 33.15 -12.46
CA MET A 623 11.81 31.78 -12.45
C MET A 623 11.47 31.02 -13.75
N MET A 624 10.30 31.27 -14.33
CA MET A 624 9.80 30.55 -15.52
C MET A 624 10.17 31.20 -16.87
N SER A 625 10.84 32.35 -16.90
CA SER A 625 10.78 33.28 -18.04
C SER A 625 11.45 32.83 -19.35
N MET A 626 12.24 31.75 -19.36
CA MET A 626 12.93 31.24 -20.55
C MET A 626 12.65 29.77 -20.90
N GLN A 627 11.67 29.11 -20.27
CA GLN A 627 11.33 27.71 -20.62
C GLN A 627 10.53 27.59 -21.93
N HIS A 628 10.17 28.70 -22.58
CA HIS A 628 9.38 28.73 -23.81
C HIS A 628 9.98 29.72 -24.83
N LEU A 629 10.80 29.20 -25.76
CA LEU A 629 11.24 29.90 -26.97
C LEU A 629 10.47 29.44 -28.23
N ALA A 630 9.32 28.78 -28.04
CA ALA A 630 8.40 28.40 -29.11
C ALA A 630 7.33 29.51 -29.31
N PRO A 631 7.12 30.07 -30.51
CA PRO A 631 6.40 31.35 -30.66
C PRO A 631 4.90 31.36 -30.29
N ASP A 632 4.17 30.26 -30.50
CA ASP A 632 2.70 30.31 -30.68
C ASP A 632 1.85 29.74 -29.52
N SER A 633 2.30 29.83 -28.26
CA SER A 633 1.63 29.10 -27.15
C SER A 633 1.43 29.87 -25.83
N ASN A 634 0.41 30.74 -25.79
CA ASN A 634 -0.05 31.36 -24.53
C ASN A 634 -0.61 30.35 -23.51
N GLY A 635 -1.15 29.19 -23.94
CA GLY A 635 -1.68 28.14 -23.06
C GLY A 635 -0.58 27.49 -22.21
N ASN A 636 0.48 27.00 -22.86
CA ASN A 636 1.62 26.32 -22.24
C ASN A 636 2.22 27.09 -21.05
N LYS A 637 2.22 28.43 -21.09
CA LYS A 637 2.72 29.27 -20.00
C LYS A 637 1.88 29.16 -18.72
N PHE A 638 0.56 29.09 -18.83
CA PHE A 638 -0.32 28.92 -17.68
C PHE A 638 -0.29 27.49 -17.14
N GLU A 639 -0.25 26.50 -18.02
CA GLU A 639 -0.12 25.08 -17.64
C GLU A 639 1.20 24.81 -16.90
N ALA A 640 2.32 25.36 -17.39
CA ALA A 640 3.60 25.27 -16.69
C ALA A 640 3.56 26.00 -15.33
N GLN A 641 2.83 27.12 -15.21
CA GLN A 641 2.70 27.86 -13.96
C GLN A 641 1.91 27.04 -12.93
N ASP A 642 0.83 26.41 -13.37
CA ASP A 642 0.00 25.54 -12.54
C ASP A 642 0.74 24.25 -12.14
N ALA A 643 1.54 23.68 -13.04
CA ALA A 643 2.40 22.54 -12.73
C ALA A 643 3.47 22.89 -11.67
N ALA A 644 4.09 24.07 -11.79
CA ALA A 644 5.03 24.56 -10.78
C ALA A 644 4.35 24.80 -9.41
N ILE A 645 3.17 25.44 -9.39
CA ILE A 645 2.39 25.64 -8.15
C ILE A 645 1.95 24.31 -7.53
N SER A 646 1.46 23.36 -8.33
CA SER A 646 1.13 22.00 -7.89
C SER A 646 2.35 21.32 -7.26
N SER A 647 3.52 21.45 -7.87
CA SER A 647 4.77 20.85 -7.37
C SER A 647 5.20 21.50 -6.05
N PHE A 648 5.11 22.83 -5.92
CA PHE A 648 5.37 23.53 -4.66
C PHE A 648 4.35 23.21 -3.56
N ARG A 649 3.06 22.97 -3.91
CA ARG A 649 2.05 22.56 -2.93
C ARG A 649 2.30 21.16 -2.40
N THR A 650 2.60 20.20 -3.27
CA THR A 650 2.94 18.83 -2.88
C THR A 650 4.19 18.83 -1.99
N PHE A 651 5.26 19.52 -2.42
CA PHE A 651 6.51 19.68 -1.69
C PHE A 651 6.31 20.24 -0.27
N ALA A 652 5.45 21.27 -0.11
CA ALA A 652 5.20 21.90 1.18
C ALA A 652 4.72 20.89 2.24
N THR A 653 3.78 20.00 1.87
CA THR A 653 3.27 18.94 2.74
C THR A 653 4.24 17.75 2.85
N GLU A 654 4.83 17.27 1.75
CA GLU A 654 5.77 16.14 1.78
C GLU A 654 7.00 16.41 2.66
N GLN A 655 7.50 17.65 2.68
CA GLN A 655 8.66 18.04 3.47
C GLN A 655 8.30 18.73 4.79
N ASN A 656 6.99 18.90 5.07
CA ASN A 656 6.44 19.61 6.22
C ASN A 656 7.08 20.99 6.47
N VAL A 657 7.04 21.85 5.43
CA VAL A 657 7.56 23.24 5.47
C VAL A 657 6.51 24.22 4.95
N HIS A 658 6.61 25.49 5.34
CA HIS A 658 5.76 26.54 4.77
C HIS A 658 6.39 27.09 3.49
N VAL A 659 5.61 27.18 2.41
CA VAL A 659 6.08 27.79 1.15
C VAL A 659 5.26 29.05 0.85
N THR A 660 5.93 30.19 0.67
CA THR A 660 5.31 31.46 0.26
C THR A 660 5.77 31.81 -1.15
N VAL A 661 4.86 31.77 -2.12
CA VAL A 661 5.15 32.11 -3.52
C VAL A 661 4.56 33.47 -3.86
N VAL A 662 5.40 34.38 -4.38
CA VAL A 662 4.95 35.65 -4.92
C VAL A 662 4.42 35.44 -6.33
N VAL A 663 3.26 36.02 -6.61
CA VAL A 663 2.59 35.97 -7.91
C VAL A 663 2.03 37.36 -8.21
N HIS A 664 2.40 37.98 -9.33
CA HIS A 664 1.81 39.28 -9.73
C HIS A 664 0.31 39.18 -10.02
N THR A 665 -0.38 40.32 -10.04
CA THR A 665 -1.75 40.44 -10.55
C THR A 665 -1.77 40.53 -12.08
N ARG A 666 -2.94 40.30 -12.67
CA ARG A 666 -3.27 40.69 -14.05
C ARG A 666 -3.23 42.23 -14.19
N LYS A 667 -3.18 42.73 -15.42
CA LYS A 667 -3.27 44.17 -15.73
C LYS A 667 -4.74 44.61 -15.76
N GLU A 668 -5.32 44.77 -14.57
CA GLU A 668 -6.69 45.27 -14.42
C GLU A 668 -6.81 46.76 -14.76
N GLN A 669 -8.02 47.19 -15.14
CA GLN A 669 -8.29 48.61 -15.45
C GLN A 669 -8.24 49.48 -14.18
N PRO A 670 -7.80 50.76 -14.28
CA PRO A 670 -7.74 51.66 -13.14
C PRO A 670 -9.10 51.83 -12.45
N GLY A 671 -9.15 51.56 -11.14
CA GLY A 671 -10.36 51.71 -10.31
C GLY A 671 -11.09 50.42 -9.98
N ILE A 672 -10.82 49.31 -10.70
CA ILE A 672 -11.35 47.99 -10.33
C ILE A 672 -10.73 47.55 -8.98
N LYS A 673 -11.57 47.04 -8.07
CA LYS A 673 -11.11 46.43 -6.82
C LYS A 673 -10.52 45.06 -7.14
N LEU A 674 -9.22 44.90 -6.92
CA LEU A 674 -8.56 43.59 -7.00
C LEU A 674 -9.23 42.57 -6.09
N ASP A 675 -9.35 41.34 -6.57
CA ASP A 675 -10.01 40.20 -5.93
C ASP A 675 -9.17 38.91 -6.10
N LEU A 676 -9.77 37.72 -5.97
CA LEU A 676 -9.10 36.45 -6.26
C LEU A 676 -8.86 36.22 -7.76
N ASN A 677 -9.78 36.66 -8.62
CA ASN A 677 -9.69 36.49 -10.09
C ASN A 677 -8.61 37.38 -10.71
N SER A 678 -8.27 38.48 -10.05
CA SER A 678 -7.22 39.44 -10.43
C SER A 678 -5.78 38.89 -10.38
N ILE A 679 -5.56 37.65 -9.93
CA ILE A 679 -4.22 37.04 -9.83
C ILE A 679 -3.76 36.51 -11.20
N PHE A 680 -2.47 36.68 -11.52
CA PHE A 680 -1.90 36.19 -12.78
C PHE A 680 -1.60 34.69 -12.71
N GLY A 681 -2.20 33.93 -13.63
CA GLY A 681 -2.22 32.47 -13.64
C GLY A 681 -3.59 31.99 -14.10
N SER A 682 -3.83 30.67 -14.06
CA SER A 682 -5.21 30.16 -14.09
C SER A 682 -5.88 30.33 -12.71
N SER A 683 -7.16 29.98 -12.59
CA SER A 683 -7.84 29.88 -11.29
C SER A 683 -7.23 28.81 -10.38
N LYS A 684 -6.53 27.80 -10.93
CA LYS A 684 -5.92 26.72 -10.17
C LYS A 684 -4.89 27.24 -9.15
N VAL A 685 -4.15 28.30 -9.47
CA VAL A 685 -3.19 28.95 -8.56
C VAL A 685 -3.83 29.36 -7.22
N THR A 686 -5.09 29.80 -7.21
CA THR A 686 -5.80 30.18 -5.96
C THR A 686 -6.58 29.01 -5.35
N GLN A 687 -6.81 27.93 -6.10
CA GLN A 687 -7.45 26.70 -5.62
C GLN A 687 -6.46 25.81 -4.85
N GLU A 688 -5.25 25.61 -5.36
CA GLU A 688 -4.18 24.79 -4.75
C GLU A 688 -3.59 25.41 -3.47
N ALA A 689 -3.56 26.74 -3.40
CA ALA A 689 -3.02 27.48 -2.25
C ALA A 689 -3.91 27.33 -1.00
N ASP A 690 -3.32 27.08 0.17
CA ASP A 690 -4.08 27.05 1.43
C ASP A 690 -4.41 28.48 1.89
N ASN A 691 -3.49 29.43 1.66
CA ASN A 691 -3.68 30.85 1.95
C ASN A 691 -3.47 31.72 0.71
N VAL A 692 -4.27 32.78 0.56
CA VAL A 692 -4.10 33.80 -0.49
C VAL A 692 -4.17 35.19 0.14
N ILE A 693 -3.08 35.95 -0.02
CA ILE A 693 -2.91 37.29 0.57
C ILE A 693 -2.72 38.31 -0.55
N MET A 694 -3.42 39.43 -0.46
CA MET A 694 -3.33 40.53 -1.43
C MET A 694 -2.88 41.81 -0.73
N LEU A 695 -1.70 42.31 -1.07
CA LEU A 695 -1.18 43.59 -0.60
C LEU A 695 -1.81 44.75 -1.39
N LYS A 696 -2.56 45.60 -0.68
CA LYS A 696 -3.27 46.75 -1.25
C LYS A 696 -2.88 48.06 -0.55
N LYS A 697 -3.18 49.17 -1.22
CA LYS A 697 -3.07 50.56 -0.72
C LYS A 697 -4.47 51.15 -0.72
N ASP A 698 -4.89 51.80 0.36
CA ASP A 698 -6.14 52.55 0.34
C ASP A 698 -5.98 53.85 -0.46
N SER A 699 -7.00 54.20 -1.24
CA SER A 699 -7.05 55.38 -2.09
C SER A 699 -8.09 56.41 -1.64
N LYS A 700 -8.88 56.11 -0.60
CA LYS A 700 -10.04 56.94 -0.18
C LYS A 700 -9.84 57.71 1.13
N GLY A 701 -8.64 57.73 1.70
CA GLY A 701 -8.33 58.43 2.96
C GLY A 701 -7.18 59.42 2.84
N ALA A 702 -7.19 60.47 3.68
CA ALA A 702 -6.17 61.52 3.75
C ALA A 702 -4.79 61.08 4.31
N GLY A 703 -4.52 59.78 4.33
CA GLY A 703 -3.25 59.17 4.68
C GLY A 703 -3.13 57.83 3.97
N SER A 704 -2.01 57.58 3.30
CA SER A 704 -1.87 56.46 2.34
C SER A 704 -1.56 55.10 3.00
N VAL A 705 -2.44 54.68 3.91
CA VAL A 705 -2.36 53.41 4.64
C VAL A 705 -2.38 52.22 3.67
N ARG A 706 -1.59 51.19 3.97
CA ARG A 706 -1.56 49.91 3.24
C ARG A 706 -2.18 48.82 4.10
N TYR A 707 -2.61 47.74 3.48
CA TYR A 707 -3.14 46.58 4.19
C TYR A 707 -2.84 45.28 3.47
N LEU A 708 -2.68 44.22 4.26
CA LEU A 708 -2.74 42.84 3.79
C LEU A 708 -4.19 42.37 3.92
N GLU A 709 -4.82 42.04 2.80
CA GLU A 709 -6.14 41.42 2.76
C GLU A 709 -5.98 39.91 2.55
N VAL A 710 -6.43 39.12 3.51
CA VAL A 710 -6.48 37.65 3.39
C VAL A 710 -7.76 37.30 2.64
N LEU A 711 -7.61 36.83 1.40
CA LEU A 711 -8.69 36.46 0.49
C LEU A 711 -9.03 34.97 0.54
N LYS A 712 -8.11 34.14 1.06
CA LYS A 712 -8.33 32.72 1.36
C LYS A 712 -7.50 32.33 2.59
N ASN A 713 -8.10 31.53 3.47
CA ASN A 713 -7.52 30.93 4.66
C ASN A 713 -8.18 29.56 4.84
N ARG A 714 -7.52 28.48 4.42
CA ARG A 714 -8.08 27.12 4.47
C ARG A 714 -8.21 26.57 5.88
N PHE A 715 -7.35 27.02 6.80
CA PHE A 715 -7.25 26.49 8.16
C PHE A 715 -8.43 26.91 9.06
N ASP A 716 -8.74 28.20 9.09
CA ASP A 716 -9.75 28.77 10.01
C ASP A 716 -10.93 29.44 9.29
N GLY A 717 -10.87 29.60 7.96
CA GLY A 717 -11.91 30.28 7.18
C GLY A 717 -11.97 31.81 7.38
N THR A 718 -11.46 32.36 8.49
CA THR A 718 -11.46 33.81 8.74
C THR A 718 -10.70 34.56 7.64
N LEU A 719 -11.42 35.47 6.98
CA LEU A 719 -10.90 36.46 6.04
C LEU A 719 -10.87 37.84 6.71
N GLY A 720 -10.02 38.75 6.25
CA GLY A 720 -9.91 40.06 6.88
C GLY A 720 -8.77 40.93 6.36
N LYS A 721 -8.55 42.07 7.04
CA LYS A 721 -7.54 43.08 6.68
C LYS A 721 -6.67 43.45 7.87
N ALA A 722 -5.36 43.28 7.71
CA ALA A 722 -4.37 43.81 8.64
C ALA A 722 -3.78 45.11 8.06
N TYR A 723 -4.09 46.24 8.69
CA TYR A 723 -3.67 47.57 8.26
C TYR A 723 -2.29 47.92 8.84
N PHE A 724 -1.47 48.62 8.04
CA PHE A 724 -0.12 49.02 8.42
C PHE A 724 0.34 50.32 7.74
N LYS A 725 1.27 51.01 8.40
CA LYS A 725 2.05 52.12 7.85
C LYS A 725 3.43 51.63 7.44
N PHE A 726 3.96 52.16 6.35
CA PHE A 726 5.30 51.88 5.86
C PHE A 726 6.22 53.06 6.16
N ASP A 727 7.39 52.80 6.73
CA ASP A 727 8.43 53.79 7.01
C ASP A 727 9.46 53.82 5.86
N PRO A 728 9.57 54.92 5.09
CA PRO A 728 10.53 55.00 3.98
C PRO A 728 12.01 55.00 4.39
N LYS A 729 12.37 55.27 5.65
CA LYS A 729 13.77 55.35 6.11
C LYS A 729 14.32 53.99 6.54
N SER A 730 13.55 53.25 7.33
CA SER A 730 13.90 51.91 7.84
C SER A 730 13.38 50.76 6.97
N TYR A 731 12.51 51.07 6.01
CA TYR A 731 11.68 50.12 5.26
C TYR A 731 10.79 49.22 6.12
N LEU A 732 10.63 49.52 7.42
CA LEU A 732 9.74 48.76 8.32
C LEU A 732 8.27 48.96 7.94
N ILE A 733 7.48 47.91 8.21
CA ILE A 733 6.04 48.08 8.43
C ILE A 733 5.78 48.22 9.93
N LYS A 734 4.77 49.02 10.29
CA LYS A 734 4.28 49.18 11.66
C LYS A 734 2.75 49.05 11.65
N PRO A 735 2.13 48.37 12.63
CA PRO A 735 0.69 48.19 12.64
C PRO A 735 -0.03 49.54 12.69
N ALA A 736 -1.22 49.60 12.10
CA ALA A 736 -2.04 50.79 12.06
C ALA A 736 -3.52 50.43 12.17
N ASP A 737 -4.31 51.33 12.76
CA ASP A 737 -5.76 51.19 12.80
C ASP A 737 -6.37 51.22 11.40
N PRO A 738 -7.53 50.57 11.18
CA PRO A 738 -8.30 50.78 9.96
C PRO A 738 -8.69 52.27 9.80
N PRO A 739 -8.71 52.81 8.58
CA PRO A 739 -9.14 54.18 8.35
C PRO A 739 -10.58 54.38 8.83
N LYS A 740 -10.81 55.43 9.62
CA LYS A 740 -12.13 55.72 10.20
C LYS A 740 -13.16 55.90 9.08
N SER A 741 -14.20 55.05 9.05
CA SER A 741 -15.28 55.17 8.07
C SER A 741 -16.06 56.45 8.32
N THR A 742 -16.18 57.30 7.31
CA THR A 742 -16.99 58.53 7.33
C THR A 742 -18.47 58.28 6.99
N SER A 743 -18.91 57.02 7.03
CA SER A 743 -20.32 56.65 6.95
C SER A 743 -21.06 57.04 8.23
N LYS A 744 -21.95 58.03 8.16
CA LYS A 744 -23.06 58.12 9.13
C LYS A 744 -23.88 56.83 9.01
N VAL A 745 -24.06 56.13 10.13
CA VAL A 745 -24.95 54.97 10.22
C VAL A 745 -26.00 55.31 11.28
N ASP A 746 -27.24 55.50 10.85
CA ASP A 746 -28.34 55.78 11.77
C ASP A 746 -28.69 54.51 12.54
N ILE A 747 -28.55 54.57 13.87
CA ILE A 747 -28.68 53.40 14.74
C ILE A 747 -30.16 53.11 14.99
N VAL A 748 -30.76 52.30 14.11
CA VAL A 748 -32.05 51.66 14.37
C VAL A 748 -31.88 50.65 15.51
N LYS A 749 -32.32 51.01 16.71
CA LYS A 749 -32.30 50.13 17.89
C LYS A 749 -33.26 48.95 17.67
N MET A 750 -32.71 47.77 17.36
CA MET A 750 -33.48 46.52 17.52
C MET A 750 -33.90 46.31 18.98
N ARG A 751 -35.11 45.82 19.19
CA ARG A 751 -35.60 45.41 20.52
C ARG A 751 -34.91 44.12 20.95
N SER A 752 -34.70 43.98 22.26
CA SER A 752 -34.03 42.82 22.88
C SER A 752 -34.80 41.52 22.66
N ILE A 753 -34.11 40.51 22.13
CA ILE A 753 -34.60 39.12 22.10
C ILE A 753 -34.37 38.47 23.49
N PRO A 754 -35.32 37.71 24.06
CA PRO A 754 -35.14 37.01 25.33
C PRO A 754 -34.00 35.98 25.29
N LYS A 755 -33.37 35.74 26.45
CA LYS A 755 -32.39 34.66 26.64
C LYS A 755 -33.09 33.37 27.12
N HIS A 756 -32.48 32.24 26.77
CA HIS A 756 -32.89 30.85 27.03
C HIS A 756 -34.02 30.27 26.16
N PHE A 757 -33.63 29.26 25.37
CA PHE A 757 -34.41 28.06 25.11
C PHE A 757 -33.58 26.87 25.60
N PRO A 758 -34.08 26.01 26.51
CA PRO A 758 -33.56 24.66 26.69
C PRO A 758 -33.84 23.83 25.42
N ILE A 759 -32.95 22.90 25.08
CA ILE A 759 -33.18 21.96 23.97
C ILE A 759 -33.60 20.62 24.57
N ASP A 760 -34.89 20.33 24.48
CA ASP A 760 -35.45 18.99 24.63
C ASP A 760 -36.60 18.83 23.63
N TYR A 761 -36.57 17.77 22.83
CA TYR A 761 -37.63 17.43 21.87
C TYR A 761 -37.81 15.92 21.78
N PRO A 762 -39.01 15.44 22.10
CA PRO A 762 -39.68 14.47 21.26
C PRO A 762 -41.07 14.96 20.80
N ASN A 763 -41.49 14.50 19.62
CA ASN A 763 -42.86 14.59 19.10
C ASN A 763 -43.39 16.00 18.74
N MET A 764 -42.88 16.58 17.65
CA MET A 764 -43.63 17.56 16.84
C MET A 764 -44.29 16.90 15.63
N THR A 765 -45.46 17.39 15.23
CA THR A 765 -46.22 16.87 14.08
C THR A 765 -45.75 17.47 12.74
N PRO A 766 -46.01 16.81 11.58
CA PRO A 766 -45.54 17.29 10.27
C PRO A 766 -46.02 18.70 9.89
N GLU A 767 -47.13 19.16 10.46
CA GLU A 767 -47.68 20.50 10.22
C GLU A 767 -46.93 21.60 10.97
N GLN A 768 -46.37 21.29 12.14
CA GLN A 768 -45.49 22.21 12.89
C GLN A 768 -44.16 22.41 12.15
N LEU A 769 -43.60 21.33 11.58
CA LEU A 769 -42.42 21.36 10.73
C LEU A 769 -42.56 22.22 9.46
N ARG A 770 -43.79 22.43 8.95
CA ARG A 770 -44.03 23.35 7.82
C ARG A 770 -43.97 24.83 8.22
N LYS A 771 -44.33 25.20 9.45
CA LYS A 771 -44.28 26.59 9.93
C LYS A 771 -42.88 27.04 10.35
N ALA A 772 -42.01 26.10 10.75
CA ALA A 772 -40.63 26.37 11.17
C ALA A 772 -39.63 26.68 10.02
N LYS A 773 -40.09 26.85 8.77
CA LYS A 773 -39.23 27.03 7.58
C LYS A 773 -39.31 28.41 6.91
N VAL A 774 -39.93 29.40 7.56
CA VAL A 774 -40.16 30.75 7.00
C VAL A 774 -39.88 31.87 8.02
N LEU A 775 -38.87 31.67 8.88
CA LEU A 775 -38.30 32.65 9.81
C LEU A 775 -36.78 32.49 9.87
#